data_AF-A0A8J3J135-F1
#
_entry.id   AF-A0A8J3J135-F1
#
_cell.length_a   1.000
_cell.length_b   1.000
_cell.length_c   1.000
_cell.angle_alpha   90.00
_cell.angle_beta   90.00
_cell.angle_gamma   90.00
#
_symmetry.space_group_name_H-M   'P 1'
#
loop_
_entity.id
_entity.type
_entity.pdbx_description
1 polymer ?
#
loop_
_entity_poly.entity_id
_entity_poly.type
_entity_poly.pdbx_seq_one_letter_code
_entity_poly.pdbx_strand_id
1 'polypeptide(L)'
;MPTPALGIDFGTSTTIAVLRRADGTARPLLFDGTPLLPSALYLETDGRLLSGRDAVHSARLDPSRYEPSPKRRLNDGSVLLGDREVPVVELATAVLRRVAVEAARVHGSAVPDVTLTHPANWGSSRRDLLVEAARRAGLAHPRLVPEPVAAAHYFTDVLGHRIPVGSAVVVYDFGAGTFDASVVIRGTNGFETAVVDGLDVGGLDIDAAIVDWLGTRYGERDPAAWRRLGTPTGTAERRARELLWTDVRTCKEQLSRSSSARLAVPLLEVEAHLTRTEMEELAGPIVGETVRTTAGVIRHAGVTPDRIVGLFLVGGSSRLPLAGSQLHRRLGIPSTAIEQPEVVVGEGSLRVPTTEQGFSHTRILPVVAGPPSGPQGAPAHPIAHQSGWQQAGGYGPVSAPAGPAAAVSGTPAAVSGAPDSGGPVSDAPSSYAGHQPAARNAVVPAQQPAVARNAPAGQPLNAVAPAGQPLNAVAPARQQTNAVAPARQPAASRNAGVPAGRSANRSTGGGDRPASGPERRPPVYGAGSGTYRKGRRSGRRAMVLAVVVLLAAVLVAGGLYGYHRLNRPDGTGADAAGTDRRPGTPTFVPASWPLTVAAIGAGNGWHDNTSRDRTGTCRLADGSLSATKTKANPNGTGMFACNGPSATYGDVAVQTTVSVASGDAGVWLRTGDTEGYFLAVTADSVTLYVLGESGDPGPDTRLKRFALTGSGGDVRLGILAQGSQISVYQQDTRIGTLTDDQIASGRVDLGVFADGDRASASFTRTRLWSPA
;
A
#
# COMPACT_ATOMS: atom_id res chain seq x y z
N MET A 1 -16.25 31.78 19.76
CA MET A 1 -15.09 31.50 18.90
C MET A 1 -14.97 30.00 18.71
N PRO A 2 -14.69 29.48 17.50
CA PRO A 2 -14.24 28.09 17.35
C PRO A 2 -12.89 27.89 18.04
N THR A 3 -12.65 26.69 18.59
CA THR A 3 -11.36 26.34 19.17
C THR A 3 -10.28 26.27 18.08
N PRO A 4 -9.05 26.78 18.35
CA PRO A 4 -7.90 26.54 17.49
C PRO A 4 -7.63 25.04 17.33
N ALA A 5 -7.49 24.59 16.09
CA ALA A 5 -7.37 23.17 15.78
C ALA A 5 -6.42 22.91 14.60
N LEU A 6 -5.73 21.77 14.65
CA LEU A 6 -4.71 21.35 13.70
C LEU A 6 -5.17 20.07 12.99
N GLY A 7 -5.37 20.13 11.69
CA GLY A 7 -5.62 18.97 10.83
C GLY A 7 -4.33 18.56 10.15
N ILE A 8 -3.94 17.29 10.24
CA ILE A 8 -2.71 16.76 9.66
C ILE A 8 -3.06 15.60 8.72
N ASP A 9 -2.63 15.70 7.48
CA ASP A 9 -2.51 14.59 6.55
C ASP A 9 -1.06 14.12 6.53
N PHE A 10 -0.81 12.94 7.09
CA PHE A 10 0.48 12.26 7.00
C PHE A 10 0.49 11.43 5.70
N GLY A 11 0.69 12.09 4.56
CA GLY A 11 0.74 11.48 3.24
C GLY A 11 2.09 10.81 2.93
N THR A 12 2.09 9.92 1.94
CA THR A 12 3.22 9.01 1.66
C THR A 12 4.54 9.73 1.33
N SER A 13 4.51 10.71 0.43
CA SER A 13 5.70 11.51 0.09
C SER A 13 5.63 12.96 0.59
N THR A 14 4.43 13.44 0.91
CA THR A 14 4.18 14.80 1.40
C THR A 14 3.19 14.74 2.56
N THR A 15 3.51 15.44 3.65
CA THR A 15 2.65 15.72 4.79
C THR A 15 2.07 17.12 4.64
N ILE A 16 0.77 17.28 4.88
CA ILE A 16 0.08 18.57 4.87
C ILE A 16 -0.46 18.83 6.27
N ALA A 17 -0.37 20.09 6.71
CA ALA A 17 -0.91 20.50 8.00
C ALA A 17 -1.67 21.82 7.86
N VAL A 18 -2.91 21.86 8.36
CA VAL A 18 -3.80 23.02 8.29
C VAL A 18 -4.17 23.46 9.70
N LEU A 19 -3.95 24.73 10.01
CA LEU A 19 -4.27 25.33 11.30
C LEU A 19 -5.52 26.21 11.15
N ARG A 20 -6.60 25.85 11.86
CA ARG A 20 -7.72 26.75 12.15
C ARG A 20 -7.37 27.65 13.34
N ARG A 21 -7.50 28.96 13.18
CA ARG A 21 -7.37 29.96 14.26
C ARG A 21 -8.71 30.21 14.97
N ALA A 22 -8.66 30.92 16.10
CA ALA A 22 -9.84 31.29 16.89
C ALA A 22 -10.83 32.24 16.17
N ASP A 23 -10.42 32.87 15.07
CA ASP A 23 -11.29 33.63 14.16
C ASP A 23 -12.08 32.73 13.18
N GLY A 24 -11.82 31.42 13.18
CA GLY A 24 -12.41 30.44 12.28
C GLY A 24 -11.65 30.24 10.97
N THR A 25 -10.62 31.04 10.68
CA THR A 25 -9.84 30.89 9.44
C THR A 25 -8.95 29.66 9.51
N ALA A 26 -9.16 28.71 8.59
CA ALA A 26 -8.23 27.63 8.29
C ALA A 26 -7.17 28.13 7.29
N ARG A 27 -5.89 27.79 7.52
CA ARG A 27 -4.81 27.99 6.55
C ARG A 27 -3.76 26.87 6.68
N PRO A 28 -3.17 26.39 5.57
CA PRO A 28 -1.97 25.57 5.64
C PRO A 28 -0.85 26.23 6.46
N LEU A 29 -0.11 25.41 7.20
CA LEU A 29 1.20 25.77 7.76
C LEU A 29 2.23 25.82 6.63
N LEU A 30 3.27 26.66 6.77
CA LEU A 30 4.27 26.86 5.73
C LEU A 30 5.64 26.35 6.19
N PHE A 31 5.98 25.15 5.74
CA PHE A 31 7.29 24.54 5.94
C PHE A 31 8.25 25.11 4.89
N ASP A 32 9.26 25.85 5.32
CA ASP A 32 10.30 26.39 4.42
C ASP A 32 9.71 27.24 3.27
N GLY A 33 8.58 27.92 3.54
CA GLY A 33 7.85 28.75 2.59
C GLY A 33 6.82 28.03 1.68
N THR A 34 6.62 26.72 1.84
CA THR A 34 5.62 25.92 1.08
C THR A 34 4.60 25.25 1.99
N PRO A 35 3.33 25.06 1.58
CA PRO A 35 2.38 24.22 2.32
C PRO A 35 2.74 22.73 2.34
N LEU A 36 3.70 22.31 1.50
CA LEU A 36 4.10 20.91 1.31
C LEU A 36 5.34 20.58 2.17
N LEU A 37 5.17 19.83 3.27
CA LEU A 37 6.31 19.21 3.98
C LEU A 37 6.62 17.86 3.31
N PRO A 38 7.80 17.62 2.73
CA PRO A 38 8.17 16.27 2.32
C PRO A 38 8.14 15.33 3.54
N SER A 39 7.48 14.17 3.43
CA SER A 39 7.44 13.17 4.50
C SER A 39 8.79 12.46 4.71
N ALA A 40 9.77 12.76 3.86
CA ALA A 40 11.09 12.15 3.84
C ALA A 40 11.96 12.50 5.05
N LEU A 41 12.86 11.58 5.41
CA LEU A 41 13.71 11.60 6.59
C LEU A 41 15.16 11.24 6.26
N TYR A 42 16.11 11.79 7.02
CA TYR A 42 17.54 11.48 6.90
C TYR A 42 18.18 11.34 8.28
N LEU A 43 18.95 10.28 8.50
CA LEU A 43 19.66 10.04 9.77
C LEU A 43 21.09 10.59 9.71
N GLU A 44 21.36 11.65 10.47
CA GLU A 44 22.71 12.20 10.64
C GLU A 44 23.63 11.26 11.44
N THR A 45 24.94 11.48 11.33
CA THR A 45 25.98 10.66 11.98
C THR A 45 26.03 10.82 13.50
N ASP A 46 25.45 11.88 14.05
CA ASP A 46 25.21 12.04 15.49
C ASP A 46 23.97 11.28 15.98
N GLY A 47 23.16 10.74 15.05
CA GLY A 47 21.91 10.04 15.33
C GLY A 47 20.65 10.89 15.28
N ARG A 48 20.72 12.17 14.90
CA ARG A 48 19.54 13.03 14.74
C ARG A 48 18.80 12.69 13.43
N LEU A 49 17.47 12.65 13.49
CA LEU A 49 16.62 12.59 12.30
C LEU A 49 16.30 14.00 11.79
N LEU A 50 16.77 14.32 10.59
CA LEU A 50 16.28 15.43 9.78
C LEU A 50 14.98 15.04 9.07
N SER A 51 14.15 16.02 8.74
CA SER A 51 12.84 15.83 8.11
C SER A 51 12.58 16.86 7.02
N GLY A 52 11.81 16.51 5.99
CA GLY A 52 11.41 17.47 4.97
C GLY A 52 12.55 17.85 4.03
N ARG A 53 12.65 19.14 3.69
CA ARG A 53 13.68 19.62 2.73
C ARG A 53 15.11 19.41 3.23
N ASP A 54 15.34 19.48 4.54
CA ASP A 54 16.65 19.23 5.15
C ASP A 54 17.10 17.77 4.94
N ALA A 55 16.16 16.83 4.98
CA ALA A 55 16.41 15.42 4.65
C ALA A 55 16.68 15.21 3.16
N VAL A 56 15.84 15.78 2.27
CA VAL A 56 16.00 15.71 0.80
C VAL A 56 17.31 16.37 0.34
N HIS A 57 17.78 17.40 1.03
CA HIS A 57 19.09 18.00 0.79
C HIS A 57 20.23 17.05 1.21
N SER A 58 20.16 16.53 2.45
CA SER A 58 21.19 15.66 3.03
C SER A 58 21.31 14.31 2.31
N ALA A 59 20.21 13.79 1.75
CA ALA A 59 20.20 12.62 0.89
C ALA A 59 21.20 12.72 -0.28
N ARG A 60 21.43 13.93 -0.82
CA ARG A 60 22.42 14.16 -1.91
C ARG A 60 23.86 13.91 -1.47
N LEU A 61 24.12 13.86 -0.16
CA LEU A 61 25.43 13.53 0.42
C LEU A 61 25.55 12.02 0.67
N ASP A 62 24.55 11.36 1.25
CA ASP A 62 24.54 9.89 1.43
C ASP A 62 23.12 9.30 1.41
N PRO A 63 22.62 8.82 0.25
CA PRO A 63 21.29 8.22 0.16
C PRO A 63 21.12 6.92 0.95
N SER A 64 22.19 6.32 1.52
CA SER A 64 22.03 5.15 2.39
C SER A 64 21.33 5.49 3.72
N ARG A 65 21.36 6.76 4.14
CA ARG A 65 20.79 7.27 5.40
C ARG A 65 19.41 7.88 5.25
N TYR A 66 18.75 7.67 4.11
CA TYR A 66 17.55 8.41 3.68
C TYR A 66 16.34 7.48 3.48
N GLU A 67 15.18 7.88 4.00
CA GLU A 67 13.88 7.22 3.76
C GLU A 67 12.90 8.24 3.15
N PRO A 68 12.55 8.12 1.85
CA PRO A 68 11.71 9.09 1.15
C PRO A 68 10.20 8.98 1.43
N SER A 69 9.70 7.89 2.01
CA SER A 69 8.25 7.61 2.11
C SER A 69 7.85 6.74 3.33
N PRO A 70 8.09 7.22 4.58
CA PRO A 70 7.87 6.44 5.79
C PRO A 70 6.41 6.01 6.05
N LYS A 71 5.39 6.54 5.36
CA LYS A 71 4.00 6.00 5.45
C LYS A 71 3.93 4.55 4.94
N ARG A 72 4.71 4.18 3.91
CA ARG A 72 4.80 2.76 3.44
C ARG A 72 5.47 1.86 4.47
N ARG A 73 6.40 2.41 5.26
CA ARG A 73 7.23 1.69 6.24
C ARG A 73 6.53 1.30 7.53
N LEU A 74 5.28 1.72 7.77
CA LEU A 74 4.62 1.51 9.06
C LEU A 74 4.47 0.04 9.47
N ASN A 75 4.54 -0.91 8.54
CA ASN A 75 4.50 -2.35 8.82
C ASN A 75 5.90 -2.97 9.05
N ASP A 76 6.99 -2.31 8.62
CA ASP A 76 8.35 -2.89 8.54
C ASP A 76 8.99 -3.07 9.95
N GLY A 77 8.42 -2.45 10.99
CA GLY A 77 8.95 -2.43 12.36
C GLY A 77 10.15 -1.49 12.54
N SER A 78 11.18 -1.63 11.71
CA SER A 78 12.36 -0.77 11.66
C SER A 78 12.96 -0.67 10.26
N VAL A 79 13.54 0.49 9.92
CA VAL A 79 14.25 0.73 8.66
C VAL A 79 15.73 0.91 8.93
N LEU A 80 16.59 0.25 8.14
CA LEU A 80 18.04 0.46 8.18
C LEU A 80 18.40 1.77 7.46
N LEU A 81 18.92 2.75 8.21
CA LEU A 81 19.44 4.02 7.69
C LEU A 81 20.94 4.08 7.93
N GLY A 82 21.72 3.91 6.85
CA GLY A 82 23.16 3.75 6.87
C GLY A 82 23.57 2.49 7.61
N ASP A 83 23.99 2.66 8.86
CA ASP A 83 24.52 1.65 9.77
C ASP A 83 23.61 1.40 10.98
N ARG A 84 22.40 1.99 11.02
CA ARG A 84 21.49 1.92 12.18
C ARG A 84 20.07 1.55 11.78
N GLU A 85 19.49 0.58 12.47
CA GLU A 85 18.04 0.34 12.45
C GLU A 85 17.32 1.45 13.24
N VAL A 86 16.27 2.02 12.65
CA VAL A 86 15.43 3.07 13.24
C VAL A 86 13.98 2.59 13.28
N PRO A 87 13.31 2.54 14.45
CA PRO A 87 11.92 2.11 14.55
C PRO A 87 10.96 2.96 13.71
N VAL A 88 9.99 2.33 13.05
CA VAL A 88 9.09 3.02 12.09
C VAL A 88 8.18 4.05 12.78
N VAL A 89 7.86 3.82 14.06
CA VAL A 89 7.17 4.79 14.91
C VAL A 89 8.02 6.03 15.21
N GLU A 90 9.36 5.91 15.27
CA GLU A 90 10.27 7.05 15.46
C GLU A 90 10.39 7.88 14.17
N LEU A 91 10.39 7.22 13.00
CA LEU A 91 10.31 7.88 11.70
C LEU A 91 9.04 8.75 11.60
N ALA A 92 7.86 8.15 11.83
CA ALA A 92 6.60 8.89 11.85
C ALA A 92 6.58 10.01 12.93
N THR A 93 7.19 9.75 14.10
CA THR A 93 7.34 10.76 15.16
C THR A 93 8.13 11.97 14.68
N ALA A 94 9.22 11.79 13.93
CA ALA A 94 10.06 12.88 13.45
C ALA A 94 9.31 13.83 12.50
N VAL A 95 8.55 13.27 11.55
CA VAL A 95 7.70 14.07 10.63
C VAL A 95 6.61 14.82 11.39
N LEU A 96 5.88 14.13 12.28
CA LEU A 96 4.82 14.76 13.08
C LEU A 96 5.36 15.79 14.07
N ARG A 97 6.60 15.64 14.56
CA ARG A 97 7.27 16.63 15.42
C ARG A 97 7.64 17.90 14.65
N ARG A 98 8.07 17.80 13.39
CA ARG A 98 8.24 18.98 12.50
C ARG A 98 6.92 19.74 12.32
N VAL A 99 5.80 19.03 12.16
CA VAL A 99 4.46 19.64 12.14
C VAL A 99 4.09 20.28 13.48
N ALA A 100 4.30 19.60 14.60
CA ALA A 100 3.97 20.10 15.93
C ALA A 100 4.75 21.38 16.30
N VAL A 101 6.04 21.43 15.96
CA VAL A 101 6.90 22.61 16.17
C VAL A 101 6.42 23.80 15.32
N GLU A 102 6.12 23.59 14.04
CA GLU A 102 5.63 24.67 13.16
C GLU A 102 4.23 25.14 13.57
N ALA A 103 3.34 24.23 13.97
CA ALA A 103 2.02 24.56 14.50
C ALA A 103 2.13 25.43 15.76
N ALA A 104 3.00 25.05 16.70
CA ALA A 104 3.26 25.81 17.92
C ALA A 104 3.89 27.19 17.62
N ARG A 105 4.82 27.27 16.65
CA ARG A 105 5.44 28.53 16.19
C ARG A 105 4.42 29.50 15.57
N VAL A 106 3.46 28.99 14.79
CA VAL A 106 2.45 29.79 14.10
C VAL A 106 1.24 30.12 14.99
N HIS A 107 0.94 29.28 15.99
CA HIS A 107 -0.12 29.54 16.98
C HIS A 107 0.37 30.39 18.16
N GLY A 108 1.65 30.29 18.54
CA GLY A 108 2.23 30.88 19.75
C GLY A 108 2.16 29.98 20.99
N SER A 109 1.51 28.81 20.89
CA SER A 109 1.44 27.78 21.94
C SER A 109 1.03 26.43 21.32
N ALA A 110 1.07 25.34 22.09
CA ALA A 110 0.62 24.03 21.61
C ALA A 110 -0.88 24.06 21.23
N VAL A 111 -1.24 23.51 20.06
CA VAL A 111 -2.63 23.45 19.59
C VAL A 111 -3.35 22.31 20.34
N PRO A 112 -4.51 22.55 21.00
CA PRO A 112 -5.16 21.53 21.81
C PRO A 112 -5.92 20.49 20.98
N ASP A 113 -6.68 20.93 19.99
CA ASP A 113 -7.52 20.07 19.16
C ASP A 113 -6.71 19.58 17.94
N VAL A 114 -6.25 18.33 17.96
CA VAL A 114 -5.50 17.72 16.84
C VAL A 114 -6.34 16.66 16.15
N THR A 115 -6.40 16.71 14.82
CA THR A 115 -6.96 15.65 13.97
C THR A 115 -5.86 15.12 13.05
N LEU A 116 -5.72 13.80 12.96
CA LEU A 116 -4.89 13.12 11.98
C LEU A 116 -5.81 12.37 11.01
N THR A 117 -5.41 12.32 9.74
CA THR A 117 -6.12 11.53 8.73
C THR A 117 -5.40 10.20 8.44
N HIS A 118 -6.17 9.20 7.99
CA HIS A 118 -5.66 7.89 7.57
C HIS A 118 -6.50 7.29 6.43
N PRO A 119 -5.94 6.40 5.58
CA PRO A 119 -6.69 5.68 4.56
C PRO A 119 -7.82 4.85 5.19
N ALA A 120 -8.99 4.80 4.55
CA ALA A 120 -10.19 4.20 5.14
C ALA A 120 -10.14 2.67 5.28
N ASN A 121 -9.19 2.00 4.60
CA ASN A 121 -8.91 0.58 4.71
C ASN A 121 -7.95 0.20 5.86
N TRP A 122 -7.35 1.17 6.58
CA TRP A 122 -6.36 0.86 7.61
C TRP A 122 -6.95 0.12 8.83
N GLY A 123 -6.36 -1.03 9.17
CA GLY A 123 -6.58 -1.75 10.42
C GLY A 123 -6.22 -0.93 11.68
N SER A 124 -6.42 -1.51 12.86
CA SER A 124 -6.05 -0.87 14.14
C SER A 124 -4.54 -0.63 14.22
N SER A 125 -3.72 -1.65 13.91
CA SER A 125 -2.24 -1.62 13.97
C SER A 125 -1.61 -0.33 13.42
N ARG A 126 -1.85 0.01 12.14
CA ARG A 126 -1.33 1.24 11.50
C ARG A 126 -1.88 2.52 12.14
N ARG A 127 -3.13 2.52 12.62
CA ARG A 127 -3.78 3.66 13.27
C ARG A 127 -3.24 3.91 14.68
N ASP A 128 -3.00 2.85 15.45
CA ASP A 128 -2.43 2.92 16.80
C ASP A 128 -0.97 3.39 16.74
N LEU A 129 -0.20 2.91 15.75
CA LEU A 129 1.16 3.42 15.44
C LEU A 129 1.16 4.91 15.10
N LEU A 130 0.21 5.39 14.30
CA LEU A 130 0.06 6.80 13.94
C LEU A 130 -0.31 7.67 15.16
N VAL A 131 -1.21 7.19 16.02
CA VAL A 131 -1.57 7.85 17.29
C VAL A 131 -0.37 7.91 18.23
N GLU A 132 0.38 6.83 18.39
CA GLU A 132 1.57 6.79 19.26
C GLU A 132 2.69 7.70 18.73
N ALA A 133 2.95 7.71 17.43
CA ALA A 133 3.89 8.64 16.81
C ALA A 133 3.52 10.11 17.05
N ALA A 134 2.22 10.43 16.98
CA ALA A 134 1.71 11.76 17.29
C ALA A 134 1.87 12.13 18.78
N ARG A 135 1.57 11.19 19.71
CA ARG A 135 1.80 11.40 21.15
C ARG A 135 3.28 11.68 21.44
N ARG A 136 4.20 10.91 20.83
CA ARG A 136 5.67 11.13 20.90
C ARG A 136 6.14 12.42 20.24
N ALA A 137 5.38 12.96 19.28
CA ALA A 137 5.61 14.26 18.67
C ALA A 137 5.14 15.46 19.54
N GLY A 138 4.43 15.20 20.64
CA GLY A 138 3.84 16.22 21.51
C GLY A 138 2.37 16.55 21.20
N LEU A 139 1.76 15.85 20.23
CA LEU A 139 0.35 15.97 19.88
C LEU A 139 -0.46 15.05 20.81
N ALA A 140 -0.83 15.55 21.98
CA ALA A 140 -1.22 14.70 23.11
C ALA A 140 -2.51 13.89 22.93
N HIS A 141 -3.48 14.36 22.14
CA HIS A 141 -4.79 13.71 21.97
C HIS A 141 -5.28 13.82 20.50
N PRO A 142 -4.66 13.09 19.57
CA PRO A 142 -5.07 13.09 18.17
C PRO A 142 -6.40 12.35 18.00
N ARG A 143 -7.39 13.01 17.40
CA ARG A 143 -8.57 12.34 16.83
C ARG A 143 -8.22 11.79 15.45
N LEU A 144 -8.58 10.54 15.16
CA LEU A 144 -8.46 9.98 13.81
C LEU A 144 -9.71 10.29 12.97
N VAL A 145 -9.50 10.56 11.68
CA VAL A 145 -10.54 10.78 10.67
C VAL A 145 -10.17 10.03 9.38
N PRO A 146 -11.07 9.28 8.74
CA PRO A 146 -10.80 8.69 7.43
C PRO A 146 -10.58 9.77 6.35
N GLU A 147 -9.52 9.64 5.57
CA GLU A 147 -9.17 10.51 4.42
C GLU A 147 -10.37 10.81 3.48
N PRO A 148 -11.20 9.83 3.05
CA PRO A 148 -12.37 10.12 2.22
C PRO A 148 -13.52 10.85 2.94
N VAL A 149 -13.65 10.72 4.27
CA VAL A 149 -14.65 11.49 5.06
C VAL A 149 -14.19 12.94 5.20
N ALA A 150 -12.90 13.17 5.45
CA ALA A 150 -12.29 14.50 5.40
C ALA A 150 -12.52 15.15 4.02
N ALA A 151 -12.26 14.42 2.93
CA ALA A 151 -12.51 14.91 1.57
C ALA A 151 -13.98 15.31 1.36
N ALA A 152 -14.95 14.43 1.66
CA ALA A 152 -16.38 14.75 1.50
C ALA A 152 -16.82 16.02 2.26
N HIS A 153 -16.26 16.22 3.46
CA HIS A 153 -16.42 17.47 4.23
C HIS A 153 -15.76 18.68 3.57
N TYR A 154 -14.59 18.55 2.94
CA TYR A 154 -13.96 19.64 2.17
C TYR A 154 -14.85 20.11 1.02
N PHE A 155 -15.35 19.19 0.18
CA PHE A 155 -16.23 19.55 -0.93
C PHE A 155 -17.52 20.23 -0.46
N THR A 156 -18.08 19.81 0.68
CA THR A 156 -19.33 20.36 1.22
C THR A 156 -19.12 21.71 1.91
N ASP A 157 -18.18 21.79 2.84
CA ASP A 157 -18.08 22.90 3.80
C ASP A 157 -17.00 23.94 3.45
N VAL A 158 -16.09 23.62 2.52
CA VAL A 158 -15.07 24.55 2.01
C VAL A 158 -15.47 25.05 0.62
N LEU A 159 -15.81 24.14 -0.30
CA LEU A 159 -16.18 24.48 -1.68
C LEU A 159 -17.70 24.74 -1.87
N GLY A 160 -18.54 24.38 -0.90
CA GLY A 160 -19.98 24.66 -0.95
C GLY A 160 -20.82 23.73 -1.83
N HIS A 161 -20.29 22.57 -2.24
CA HIS A 161 -21.06 21.59 -3.03
C HIS A 161 -22.23 21.04 -2.21
N ARG A 162 -23.46 21.18 -2.74
CA ARG A 162 -24.67 20.71 -2.07
C ARG A 162 -24.90 19.22 -2.29
N ILE A 163 -24.34 18.38 -1.42
CA ILE A 163 -24.68 16.95 -1.35
C ILE A 163 -25.96 16.79 -0.50
N PRO A 164 -27.07 16.25 -1.03
CA PRO A 164 -28.27 15.97 -0.23
C PRO A 164 -28.07 14.85 0.79
N VAL A 165 -28.91 14.80 1.84
CA VAL A 165 -28.94 13.65 2.76
C VAL A 165 -29.54 12.44 2.02
N GLY A 166 -28.92 11.26 2.14
CA GLY A 166 -29.28 10.08 1.36
C GLY A 166 -28.83 10.14 -0.11
N SER A 167 -27.85 11.01 -0.40
CA SER A 167 -27.02 10.96 -1.61
C SER A 167 -25.59 10.57 -1.24
N ALA A 168 -24.80 10.19 -2.25
CA ALA A 168 -23.42 9.78 -2.11
C ALA A 168 -22.47 10.60 -3.00
N VAL A 169 -21.18 10.50 -2.71
CA VAL A 169 -20.09 10.96 -3.58
C VAL A 169 -19.00 9.90 -3.66
N VAL A 170 -18.28 9.88 -4.78
CA VAL A 170 -17.14 8.98 -4.97
C VAL A 170 -15.87 9.77 -4.72
N VAL A 171 -15.08 9.36 -3.73
CA VAL A 171 -13.70 9.84 -3.54
C VAL A 171 -12.76 8.89 -4.27
N TYR A 172 -11.91 9.46 -5.11
CA TYR A 172 -10.81 8.82 -5.82
C TYR A 172 -9.54 9.48 -5.30
N ASP A 173 -8.84 8.84 -4.37
CA ASP A 173 -7.58 9.34 -3.83
C ASP A 173 -6.41 8.59 -4.47
N PHE A 174 -5.65 9.28 -5.32
CA PHE A 174 -4.49 8.71 -6.00
C PHE A 174 -3.23 9.38 -5.46
N GLY A 175 -2.68 8.75 -4.42
CA GLY A 175 -1.51 9.20 -3.70
C GLY A 175 -0.19 8.84 -4.40
N ALA A 176 0.90 9.02 -3.67
CA ALA A 176 2.23 8.72 -4.18
C ALA A 176 2.58 7.22 -4.16
N GLY A 177 2.00 6.43 -3.26
CA GLY A 177 2.27 4.98 -3.17
C GLY A 177 1.13 4.14 -2.61
N THR A 178 -0.09 4.70 -2.65
CA THR A 178 -1.37 4.01 -2.43
C THR A 178 -2.43 4.68 -3.29
N PHE A 179 -3.47 3.92 -3.61
CA PHE A 179 -4.71 4.38 -4.24
C PHE A 179 -5.89 3.90 -3.41
N ASP A 180 -6.83 4.79 -3.11
CA ASP A 180 -7.99 4.51 -2.29
C ASP A 180 -9.27 5.02 -2.97
N ALA A 181 -10.19 4.12 -3.28
CA ALA A 181 -11.52 4.43 -3.80
C ALA A 181 -12.56 4.30 -2.69
N SER A 182 -13.46 5.27 -2.56
CA SER A 182 -14.52 5.24 -1.54
C SER A 182 -15.84 5.81 -2.02
N VAL A 183 -16.96 5.15 -1.70
CA VAL A 183 -18.30 5.74 -1.78
C VAL A 183 -18.68 6.21 -0.39
N VAL A 184 -18.83 7.52 -0.26
CA VAL A 184 -19.18 8.19 0.99
C VAL A 184 -20.63 8.67 0.91
N ILE A 185 -21.48 8.22 1.82
CA ILE A 185 -22.90 8.57 1.88
C ILE A 185 -23.10 9.69 2.90
N ARG A 186 -23.92 10.69 2.56
CA ARG A 186 -24.30 11.74 3.50
C ARG A 186 -25.48 11.31 4.37
N GLY A 187 -25.22 11.10 5.65
CA GLY A 187 -26.25 10.89 6.67
C GLY A 187 -26.91 12.21 7.12
N THR A 188 -27.80 12.15 8.11
CA THR A 188 -28.38 13.36 8.71
C THR A 188 -27.36 14.18 9.52
N ASN A 189 -26.31 13.51 10.03
CA ASN A 189 -25.39 14.04 11.03
C ASN A 189 -23.99 14.37 10.47
N GLY A 190 -23.70 13.96 9.23
CA GLY A 190 -22.38 14.07 8.59
C GLY A 190 -22.20 13.02 7.49
N PHE A 191 -21.04 12.35 7.43
CA PHE A 191 -20.64 11.50 6.30
C PHE A 191 -20.07 10.14 6.75
N GLU A 192 -20.56 9.04 6.17
CA GLU A 192 -20.08 7.68 6.44
C GLU A 192 -19.53 7.04 5.15
N THR A 193 -18.33 6.46 5.21
CA THR A 193 -17.80 5.61 4.13
C THR A 193 -18.63 4.33 4.09
N ALA A 194 -19.49 4.18 3.08
CA ALA A 194 -20.32 3.00 2.93
C ALA A 194 -19.52 1.82 2.38
N VAL A 195 -18.62 2.09 1.42
CA VAL A 195 -17.74 1.11 0.79
C VAL A 195 -16.37 1.75 0.51
N VAL A 196 -15.31 1.00 0.77
CA VAL A 196 -13.92 1.32 0.44
C VAL A 196 -13.25 0.10 -0.21
N ASP A 197 -12.35 0.37 -1.15
CA ASP A 197 -11.44 -0.58 -1.79
C ASP A 197 -10.16 0.19 -2.17
N GLY A 198 -9.01 -0.48 -2.31
CA GLY A 198 -7.73 0.19 -2.49
C GLY A 198 -6.60 -0.69 -2.97
N LEU A 199 -5.47 -0.08 -3.31
CA LEU A 199 -4.32 -0.70 -3.94
C LEU A 199 -3.02 -0.07 -3.42
N ASP A 200 -1.96 -0.86 -3.26
CA ASP A 200 -0.61 -0.35 -2.92
C ASP A 200 0.14 0.21 -4.16
N VAL A 201 -0.59 0.87 -5.08
CA VAL A 201 -0.04 1.54 -6.28
C VAL A 201 -0.27 3.04 -6.24
N GLY A 202 0.65 3.83 -6.80
CA GLY A 202 0.59 5.29 -6.78
C GLY A 202 1.51 5.94 -7.82
N GLY A 203 1.81 7.21 -7.59
CA GLY A 203 2.72 7.98 -8.45
C GLY A 203 4.17 7.47 -8.48
N LEU A 204 4.63 6.71 -7.47
CA LEU A 204 5.96 6.10 -7.40
C LEU A 204 6.10 4.91 -8.36
N ASP A 205 5.02 4.21 -8.62
CA ASP A 205 5.00 3.04 -9.51
C ASP A 205 4.93 3.51 -10.98
N ILE A 206 4.39 4.71 -11.22
CA ILE A 206 4.57 5.46 -12.47
C ILE A 206 6.02 6.00 -12.60
N ASP A 207 6.67 6.43 -11.50
CA ASP A 207 8.11 6.76 -11.54
C ASP A 207 8.92 5.51 -11.94
N ALA A 208 8.58 4.33 -11.40
CA ALA A 208 9.23 3.06 -11.74
C ALA A 208 9.05 2.69 -13.22
N ALA A 209 7.83 2.73 -13.75
CA ALA A 209 7.55 2.45 -15.17
C ALA A 209 8.33 3.38 -16.12
N ILE A 210 8.57 4.63 -15.74
CA ILE A 210 9.43 5.55 -16.49
C ILE A 210 10.91 5.14 -16.39
N VAL A 211 11.39 4.70 -15.22
CA VAL A 211 12.76 4.16 -15.06
C VAL A 211 12.98 2.92 -15.93
N ASP A 212 12.03 1.99 -15.99
CA ASP A 212 12.15 0.77 -16.80
C ASP A 212 12.09 1.07 -18.32
N TRP A 213 11.29 2.05 -18.73
CA TRP A 213 11.29 2.57 -20.11
C TRP A 213 12.64 3.23 -20.46
N LEU A 214 13.24 3.99 -19.54
CA LEU A 214 14.59 4.55 -19.73
C LEU A 214 15.64 3.44 -19.86
N GLY A 215 15.54 2.37 -19.06
CA GLY A 215 16.40 1.20 -19.16
C GLY A 215 16.29 0.51 -20.51
N THR A 216 15.07 0.31 -20.98
CA THR A 216 14.78 -0.28 -22.31
C THR A 216 15.32 0.60 -23.46
N ARG A 217 15.21 1.92 -23.35
CA ARG A 217 15.53 2.87 -24.44
C ARG A 217 16.98 3.35 -24.47
N TYR A 218 17.67 3.32 -23.32
CA TYR A 218 19.01 3.88 -23.16
C TYR A 218 20.01 2.93 -22.47
N GLY A 219 19.53 1.95 -21.68
CA GLY A 219 20.38 1.04 -20.91
C GLY A 219 21.26 0.13 -21.77
N GLU A 220 20.86 -0.21 -22.99
CA GLU A 220 21.69 -0.97 -23.94
C GLU A 220 22.98 -0.23 -24.36
N ARG A 221 23.04 1.09 -24.19
CA ARG A 221 24.21 1.92 -24.58
C ARG A 221 25.39 1.76 -23.63
N ASP A 222 25.11 1.62 -22.33
CA ASP A 222 26.06 1.14 -21.32
C ASP A 222 25.32 0.25 -20.29
N PRO A 223 25.25 -1.07 -20.54
CA PRO A 223 24.64 -2.04 -19.63
C PRO A 223 25.39 -2.23 -18.30
N ALA A 224 26.56 -1.63 -18.13
CA ALA A 224 27.27 -1.56 -16.86
C ALA A 224 26.85 -0.30 -16.07
N ALA A 225 26.72 0.86 -16.71
CA ALA A 225 26.17 2.07 -16.08
C ALA A 225 24.73 1.88 -15.64
N TRP A 226 23.88 1.31 -16.49
CA TRP A 226 22.48 1.07 -16.13
C TRP A 226 22.35 0.14 -14.91
N ARG A 227 23.18 -0.91 -14.86
CA ARG A 227 23.25 -1.84 -13.72
C ARG A 227 23.69 -1.17 -12.42
N ARG A 228 24.63 -0.21 -12.48
CA ARG A 228 25.06 0.61 -11.33
C ARG A 228 23.96 1.55 -10.82
N LEU A 229 23.06 2.02 -11.68
CA LEU A 229 21.87 2.78 -11.26
C LEU A 229 20.84 1.89 -10.56
N GLY A 230 20.59 0.69 -11.09
CA GLY A 230 19.66 -0.27 -10.50
C GLY A 230 20.16 -0.82 -9.16
N THR A 231 21.40 -1.31 -9.12
CA THR A 231 22.03 -1.93 -7.93
C THR A 231 23.30 -1.16 -7.52
N PRO A 232 23.16 0.00 -6.84
CA PRO A 232 24.29 0.86 -6.52
C PRO A 232 25.13 0.34 -5.33
N THR A 233 26.38 -0.01 -5.60
CA THR A 233 27.36 -0.51 -4.63
C THR A 233 28.01 0.63 -3.84
N GLY A 234 28.42 1.70 -4.54
CA GLY A 234 29.11 2.86 -3.96
C GLY A 234 28.18 4.04 -3.65
N THR A 235 28.61 4.95 -2.77
CA THR A 235 27.83 6.15 -2.44
C THR A 235 27.67 7.09 -3.64
N ALA A 236 28.62 7.13 -4.57
CA ALA A 236 28.48 7.86 -5.83
C ALA A 236 27.36 7.29 -6.72
N GLU A 237 27.25 5.96 -6.80
CA GLU A 237 26.20 5.26 -7.55
C GLU A 237 24.84 5.44 -6.88
N ARG A 238 24.78 5.41 -5.53
CA ARG A 238 23.57 5.75 -4.77
C ARG A 238 23.09 7.17 -5.07
N ARG A 239 24.00 8.16 -5.09
CA ARG A 239 23.66 9.56 -5.45
C ARG A 239 23.15 9.67 -6.89
N ALA A 240 23.75 8.93 -7.83
CA ALA A 240 23.31 8.88 -9.22
C ALA A 240 21.91 8.26 -9.36
N ARG A 241 21.60 7.20 -8.60
CA ARG A 241 20.25 6.63 -8.51
C ARG A 241 19.26 7.65 -7.93
N GLU A 242 19.53 8.28 -6.79
CA GLU A 242 18.61 9.25 -6.17
C GLU A 242 18.33 10.46 -7.07
N LEU A 243 19.35 10.91 -7.82
CA LEU A 243 19.18 11.94 -8.85
C LEU A 243 18.23 11.48 -9.97
N LEU A 244 18.42 10.27 -10.51
CA LEU A 244 17.52 9.71 -11.53
C LEU A 244 16.06 9.66 -11.05
N TRP A 245 15.81 9.12 -9.85
CA TRP A 245 14.45 9.02 -9.31
C TRP A 245 13.83 10.39 -8.97
N THR A 246 14.65 11.39 -8.64
CA THR A 246 14.21 12.78 -8.46
C THR A 246 13.83 13.44 -9.79
N ASP A 247 14.65 13.27 -10.82
CA ASP A 247 14.46 13.90 -12.13
C ASP A 247 13.30 13.22 -12.89
N VAL A 248 13.13 11.90 -12.77
CA VAL A 248 11.96 11.17 -13.30
C VAL A 248 10.65 11.69 -12.69
N ARG A 249 10.61 11.87 -11.36
CA ARG A 249 9.42 12.41 -10.68
C ARG A 249 9.09 13.82 -11.12
N THR A 250 10.13 14.66 -11.21
CA THR A 250 10.00 16.05 -11.70
C THR A 250 9.52 16.08 -13.15
N CYS A 251 9.99 15.16 -14.00
CA CYS A 251 9.52 14.98 -15.37
C CYS A 251 8.03 14.60 -15.43
N LYS A 252 7.58 13.60 -14.67
CA LYS A 252 6.17 13.19 -14.55
C LYS A 252 5.25 14.34 -14.09
N GLU A 253 5.67 15.08 -13.06
CA GLU A 253 4.93 16.25 -12.54
C GLU A 253 4.91 17.43 -13.52
N GLN A 254 5.96 17.58 -14.34
CA GLN A 254 5.97 18.53 -15.45
C GLN A 254 5.02 18.09 -16.58
N LEU A 255 5.03 16.81 -16.97
CA LEU A 255 4.20 16.25 -18.05
C LEU A 255 2.69 16.32 -17.77
N SER A 256 2.30 16.39 -16.49
CA SER A 256 0.91 16.71 -16.12
C SER A 256 0.44 18.10 -16.62
N ARG A 257 1.37 19.00 -16.99
CA ARG A 257 1.10 20.37 -17.46
C ARG A 257 1.67 20.65 -18.87
N SER A 258 2.90 20.21 -19.15
CA SER A 258 3.56 20.30 -20.46
C SER A 258 3.27 19.09 -21.36
N SER A 259 3.36 19.25 -22.68
CA SER A 259 3.22 18.15 -23.66
C SER A 259 4.46 17.28 -23.78
N SER A 260 5.64 17.79 -23.40
CA SER A 260 6.87 17.03 -23.30
C SER A 260 7.81 17.63 -22.23
N ALA A 261 8.81 16.84 -21.82
CA ALA A 261 9.79 17.17 -20.81
C ALA A 261 11.14 16.51 -21.13
N ARG A 262 12.18 16.84 -20.35
CA ARG A 262 13.54 16.31 -20.49
C ARG A 262 14.08 15.97 -19.11
N LEU A 263 14.91 14.94 -19.02
CA LEU A 263 15.67 14.61 -17.83
C LEU A 263 17.07 14.09 -18.17
N ALA A 264 18.00 14.19 -17.22
CA ALA A 264 19.29 13.53 -17.34
C ALA A 264 19.16 12.04 -16.95
N VAL A 265 19.97 11.18 -17.58
CA VAL A 265 20.22 9.81 -17.12
C VAL A 265 21.65 9.74 -16.58
N PRO A 266 21.85 9.85 -15.25
CA PRO A 266 23.17 9.81 -14.63
C PRO A 266 23.96 8.54 -14.99
N LEU A 267 25.30 8.58 -14.92
CA LEU A 267 26.23 7.52 -15.35
C LEU A 267 26.19 7.13 -16.84
N LEU A 268 25.11 7.42 -17.57
CA LEU A 268 25.01 7.24 -19.03
C LEU A 268 25.29 8.53 -19.82
N GLU A 269 25.26 9.69 -19.15
CA GLU A 269 25.47 11.03 -19.73
C GLU A 269 24.49 11.38 -20.88
N VAL A 270 23.29 10.80 -20.85
CA VAL A 270 22.23 11.03 -21.85
C VAL A 270 21.18 12.01 -21.33
N GLU A 271 20.80 12.99 -22.16
CA GLU A 271 19.52 13.70 -22.02
C GLU A 271 18.41 12.83 -22.63
N ALA A 272 17.47 12.36 -21.82
CA ALA A 272 16.28 11.66 -22.27
C ALA A 272 15.13 12.65 -22.53
N HIS A 273 14.38 12.42 -23.60
CA HIS A 273 13.18 13.18 -23.93
C HIS A 273 11.96 12.27 -23.78
N LEU A 274 10.94 12.74 -23.03
CA LEU A 274 9.71 12.01 -22.79
C LEU A 274 8.51 12.94 -23.11
N THR A 275 7.55 12.44 -23.86
CA THR A 275 6.28 13.13 -24.16
C THR A 275 5.20 12.75 -23.14
N ARG A 276 4.13 13.56 -23.07
CA ARG A 276 2.94 13.20 -22.29
C ARG A 276 2.34 11.89 -22.78
N THR A 277 2.29 11.68 -24.10
CA THR A 277 1.72 10.46 -24.69
C THR A 277 2.46 9.21 -24.24
N GLU A 278 3.79 9.19 -24.35
CA GLU A 278 4.61 8.06 -23.86
C GLU A 278 4.42 7.85 -22.34
N MET A 279 4.34 8.92 -21.55
CA MET A 279 4.08 8.83 -20.10
C MET A 279 2.66 8.32 -19.78
N GLU A 280 1.64 8.73 -20.53
CA GLU A 280 0.25 8.26 -20.36
C GLU A 280 0.05 6.83 -20.90
N GLU A 281 0.88 6.37 -21.84
CA GLU A 281 0.97 4.96 -22.23
C GLU A 281 1.56 4.11 -21.08
N LEU A 282 2.68 4.54 -20.48
CA LEU A 282 3.31 3.86 -19.34
C LEU A 282 2.43 3.87 -18.08
N ALA A 283 1.75 4.98 -17.79
CA ALA A 283 0.78 5.07 -16.69
C ALA A 283 -0.56 4.36 -16.98
N GLY A 284 -0.79 3.98 -18.25
CA GLY A 284 -2.05 3.41 -18.75
C GLY A 284 -2.58 2.21 -17.95
N PRO A 285 -1.78 1.16 -17.70
CA PRO A 285 -2.19 0.00 -16.92
C PRO A 285 -2.55 0.34 -15.47
N ILE A 286 -1.70 1.12 -14.79
CA ILE A 286 -1.86 1.51 -13.38
C ILE A 286 -3.14 2.34 -13.21
N VAL A 287 -3.31 3.38 -14.02
CA VAL A 287 -4.54 4.21 -14.00
C VAL A 287 -5.76 3.37 -14.36
N GLY A 288 -5.66 2.48 -15.35
CA GLY A 288 -6.73 1.56 -15.72
C GLY A 288 -7.18 0.64 -14.58
N GLU A 289 -6.27 0.25 -13.68
CA GLU A 289 -6.59 -0.50 -12.48
C GLU A 289 -7.34 0.34 -11.44
N THR A 290 -6.84 1.53 -11.09
CA THR A 290 -7.54 2.45 -10.17
C THR A 290 -8.99 2.75 -10.64
N VAL A 291 -9.19 2.84 -11.96
CA VAL A 291 -10.49 3.04 -12.61
C VAL A 291 -11.38 1.79 -12.52
N ARG A 292 -10.82 0.58 -12.61
CA ARG A 292 -11.54 -0.69 -12.33
C ARG A 292 -11.99 -0.77 -10.87
N THR A 293 -11.09 -0.52 -9.92
CA THR A 293 -11.37 -0.52 -8.47
C THR A 293 -12.48 0.49 -8.14
N THR A 294 -12.40 1.70 -8.68
CA THR A 294 -13.45 2.74 -8.52
C THR A 294 -14.82 2.28 -9.01
N ALA A 295 -14.88 1.64 -10.19
CA ALA A 295 -16.13 1.05 -10.70
C ALA A 295 -16.63 -0.11 -9.81
N GLY A 296 -15.72 -0.87 -9.19
CA GLY A 296 -16.00 -1.90 -8.19
C GLY A 296 -16.66 -1.34 -6.93
N VAL A 297 -16.08 -0.31 -6.32
CA VAL A 297 -16.62 0.37 -5.12
C VAL A 297 -18.03 0.89 -5.39
N ILE A 298 -18.23 1.60 -6.51
CA ILE A 298 -19.55 2.12 -6.93
C ILE A 298 -20.56 0.98 -7.06
N ARG A 299 -20.19 -0.12 -7.74
CA ARG A 299 -21.06 -1.30 -7.94
C ARG A 299 -21.47 -1.95 -6.61
N HIS A 300 -20.54 -2.17 -5.70
CA HIS A 300 -20.82 -2.87 -4.43
C HIS A 300 -21.53 -2.00 -3.39
N ALA A 301 -21.43 -0.67 -3.49
CA ALA A 301 -22.18 0.25 -2.64
C ALA A 301 -23.70 0.19 -2.91
N GLY A 302 -24.13 -0.33 -4.07
CA GLY A 302 -25.54 -0.47 -4.43
C GLY A 302 -26.26 0.88 -4.63
N VAL A 303 -25.52 1.98 -4.67
CA VAL A 303 -26.04 3.34 -4.86
C VAL A 303 -26.39 3.52 -6.33
N THR A 304 -27.62 3.96 -6.62
CA THR A 304 -28.07 4.22 -7.99
C THR A 304 -27.37 5.45 -8.58
N PRO A 305 -27.09 5.52 -9.89
CA PRO A 305 -26.29 6.61 -10.47
C PRO A 305 -26.86 8.03 -10.22
N ASP A 306 -28.19 8.17 -10.13
CA ASP A 306 -28.87 9.45 -9.78
C ASP A 306 -28.57 9.94 -8.36
N ARG A 307 -28.09 9.06 -7.47
CA ARG A 307 -27.72 9.39 -6.10
C ARG A 307 -26.25 9.77 -5.93
N ILE A 308 -25.42 9.57 -6.94
CA ILE A 308 -24.01 9.96 -6.93
C ILE A 308 -23.89 11.40 -7.43
N VAL A 309 -23.65 12.34 -6.51
CA VAL A 309 -23.63 13.78 -6.79
C VAL A 309 -22.39 14.21 -7.60
N GLY A 310 -21.32 13.41 -7.54
CA GLY A 310 -20.11 13.62 -8.33
C GLY A 310 -19.00 12.64 -7.95
N LEU A 311 -17.92 12.66 -8.75
CA LEU A 311 -16.66 12.01 -8.44
C LEU A 311 -15.61 13.08 -8.13
N PHE A 312 -14.84 12.84 -7.09
CA PHE A 312 -13.92 13.79 -6.48
C PHE A 312 -12.48 13.27 -6.54
N LEU A 313 -11.61 14.05 -7.17
CA LEU A 313 -10.20 13.71 -7.37
C LEU A 313 -9.34 14.29 -6.24
N VAL A 314 -8.69 13.41 -5.49
CA VAL A 314 -7.86 13.70 -4.30
C VAL A 314 -6.48 13.06 -4.50
N GLY A 315 -5.46 13.54 -3.77
CA GLY A 315 -4.09 13.06 -3.92
C GLY A 315 -3.35 13.68 -5.11
N GLY A 316 -2.01 13.72 -5.04
CA GLY A 316 -1.17 14.39 -6.02
C GLY A 316 -1.16 13.73 -7.41
N SER A 317 -1.26 12.40 -7.49
CA SER A 317 -1.23 11.66 -8.76
C SER A 317 -2.53 11.83 -9.57
N SER A 318 -3.64 12.19 -8.92
CA SER A 318 -4.90 12.55 -9.58
C SER A 318 -4.80 13.78 -10.50
N ARG A 319 -3.69 14.52 -10.45
CA ARG A 319 -3.36 15.61 -11.40
C ARG A 319 -3.06 15.11 -12.82
N LEU A 320 -2.80 13.81 -13.00
CA LEU A 320 -2.57 13.20 -14.31
C LEU A 320 -3.86 13.29 -15.18
N PRO A 321 -3.85 13.99 -16.33
CA PRO A 321 -5.05 14.16 -17.17
C PRO A 321 -5.69 12.83 -17.59
N LEU A 322 -4.87 11.80 -17.79
CA LEU A 322 -5.29 10.43 -18.03
C LEU A 322 -6.34 9.92 -17.03
N ALA A 323 -6.14 10.11 -15.73
CA ALA A 323 -7.03 9.59 -14.68
C ALA A 323 -8.44 10.17 -14.81
N GLY A 324 -8.56 11.50 -14.83
CA GLY A 324 -9.84 12.19 -15.04
C GLY A 324 -10.53 11.77 -16.35
N SER A 325 -9.75 11.59 -17.43
CA SER A 325 -10.28 11.19 -18.75
C SER A 325 -10.75 9.73 -18.79
N GLN A 326 -10.08 8.81 -18.09
CA GLN A 326 -10.47 7.39 -18.04
C GLN A 326 -11.70 7.20 -17.14
N LEU A 327 -11.73 7.85 -15.97
CA LEU A 327 -12.88 7.85 -15.07
C LEU A 327 -14.14 8.35 -15.76
N HIS A 328 -14.08 9.49 -16.45
CA HIS A 328 -15.22 10.04 -17.17
C HIS A 328 -15.69 9.10 -18.30
N ARG A 329 -14.76 8.57 -19.11
CA ARG A 329 -15.07 7.58 -20.17
C ARG A 329 -15.67 6.28 -19.64
N ARG A 330 -15.23 5.81 -18.47
CA ARG A 330 -15.66 4.52 -17.90
C ARG A 330 -16.98 4.58 -17.14
N LEU A 331 -17.23 5.70 -16.45
CA LEU A 331 -18.33 5.85 -15.48
C LEU A 331 -19.44 6.79 -15.96
N GLY A 332 -19.17 7.70 -16.90
CA GLY A 332 -20.09 8.78 -17.31
C GLY A 332 -20.29 9.89 -16.27
N ILE A 333 -19.78 9.70 -15.04
CA ILE A 333 -19.86 10.66 -13.94
C ILE A 333 -18.89 11.83 -14.21
N PRO A 334 -19.28 13.09 -13.94
CA PRO A 334 -18.36 14.23 -13.94
C PRO A 334 -17.33 14.11 -12.80
N SER A 335 -16.05 14.13 -13.16
CA SER A 335 -14.93 14.19 -12.21
C SER A 335 -14.57 15.64 -11.91
N THR A 336 -14.49 15.99 -10.63
CA THR A 336 -14.06 17.32 -10.17
C THR A 336 -12.59 17.24 -9.75
N ALA A 337 -11.72 17.87 -10.54
CA ALA A 337 -10.33 18.13 -10.17
C ALA A 337 -10.25 19.39 -9.29
N ILE A 338 -9.43 19.35 -8.24
CA ILE A 338 -9.10 20.51 -7.40
C ILE A 338 -7.69 21.00 -7.80
N GLU A 339 -7.44 22.32 -7.67
CA GLU A 339 -6.12 22.92 -7.98
C GLU A 339 -5.02 22.47 -7.00
N GLN A 340 -5.39 22.22 -5.74
CA GLN A 340 -4.55 21.71 -4.65
C GLN A 340 -5.20 20.48 -3.99
N PRO A 341 -5.29 19.31 -4.66
CA PRO A 341 -5.92 18.10 -4.13
C PRO A 341 -5.20 17.56 -2.88
N GLU A 342 -3.97 18.02 -2.60
CA GLU A 342 -3.21 17.69 -1.39
C GLU A 342 -3.78 18.38 -0.13
N VAL A 343 -4.36 19.59 -0.26
CA VAL A 343 -4.87 20.36 0.89
C VAL A 343 -6.26 19.89 1.34
N VAL A 344 -6.98 19.18 0.45
CA VAL A 344 -8.35 18.70 0.61
C VAL A 344 -8.55 17.91 1.90
N VAL A 345 -7.70 16.91 2.11
CA VAL A 345 -7.73 16.02 3.28
C VAL A 345 -7.40 16.80 4.57
N GLY A 346 -6.32 17.58 4.54
CA GLY A 346 -5.85 18.38 5.67
C GLY A 346 -6.89 19.38 6.19
N GLU A 347 -7.48 20.22 5.32
CA GLU A 347 -8.52 21.17 5.74
C GLU A 347 -9.86 20.47 6.00
N GLY A 348 -10.24 19.49 5.18
CA GLY A 348 -11.49 18.74 5.35
C GLY A 348 -11.61 18.10 6.72
N SER A 349 -10.51 17.55 7.24
CA SER A 349 -10.43 16.93 8.57
C SER A 349 -10.86 17.85 9.72
N LEU A 350 -10.68 19.17 9.57
CA LEU A 350 -11.06 20.18 10.55
C LEU A 350 -12.58 20.46 10.59
N ARG A 351 -13.31 20.08 9.55
CA ARG A 351 -14.76 20.32 9.42
C ARG A 351 -15.59 19.14 9.97
N VAL A 352 -15.03 17.92 9.94
CA VAL A 352 -15.63 16.70 10.48
C VAL A 352 -16.02 16.87 11.96
N PRO A 353 -17.30 16.72 12.36
CA PRO A 353 -17.74 16.92 13.74
C PRO A 353 -17.06 16.00 14.77
N THR A 354 -16.89 16.50 16.00
CA THR A 354 -16.35 15.70 17.12
C THR A 354 -17.30 14.62 17.63
N THR A 355 -18.59 14.68 17.26
CA THR A 355 -19.62 13.71 17.64
C THR A 355 -19.71 12.48 16.72
N GLU A 356 -18.94 12.40 15.64
CA GLU A 356 -18.91 11.23 14.74
C GLU A 356 -18.08 10.05 15.29
N GLN A 357 -18.27 9.71 16.56
CA GLN A 357 -17.78 8.44 17.12
C GLN A 357 -18.82 7.33 16.95
N GLY A 358 -18.75 6.65 15.80
CA GLY A 358 -19.35 5.32 15.62
C GLY A 358 -20.75 5.29 15.01
N PHE A 359 -20.79 5.23 13.68
CA PHE A 359 -21.72 4.34 12.97
C PHE A 359 -20.89 3.21 12.35
N SER A 360 -21.43 2.00 12.32
CA SER A 360 -20.62 0.76 12.18
C SER A 360 -20.96 -0.04 10.93
N HIS A 361 -21.18 0.64 9.79
CA HIS A 361 -21.64 0.00 8.56
C HIS A 361 -20.77 0.26 7.32
N THR A 362 -19.51 0.69 7.51
CA THR A 362 -18.48 0.60 6.45
C THR A 362 -18.26 -0.85 6.02
N ARG A 363 -18.75 -1.20 4.83
CA ARG A 363 -18.46 -2.48 4.18
C ARG A 363 -17.16 -2.33 3.39
N ILE A 364 -16.04 -2.65 4.04
CA ILE A 364 -14.81 -3.00 3.32
C ILE A 364 -15.15 -4.20 2.41
N LEU A 365 -14.71 -4.15 1.16
CA LEU A 365 -14.91 -5.25 0.24
C LEU A 365 -13.79 -6.29 0.40
N PRO A 366 -14.08 -7.60 0.38
CA PRO A 366 -13.11 -8.54 -0.16
C PRO A 366 -12.96 -8.30 -1.66
N VAL A 367 -11.80 -8.63 -2.24
CA VAL A 367 -11.63 -8.70 -3.70
C VAL A 367 -12.56 -9.81 -4.23
N VAL A 368 -13.33 -9.56 -5.30
CA VAL A 368 -14.43 -10.46 -5.73
C VAL A 368 -14.19 -11.07 -7.11
N ALA A 369 -13.79 -12.34 -7.11
CA ALA A 369 -13.80 -13.23 -8.27
C ALA A 369 -15.23 -13.64 -8.70
N GLY A 370 -15.37 -14.17 -9.92
CA GLY A 370 -16.66 -14.44 -10.58
C GLY A 370 -17.41 -15.73 -10.15
N PRO A 371 -18.72 -15.84 -10.48
CA PRO A 371 -19.58 -16.94 -10.00
C PRO A 371 -19.48 -18.26 -10.80
N PRO A 372 -19.78 -19.42 -10.19
CA PRO A 372 -19.56 -20.75 -10.76
C PRO A 372 -20.73 -21.31 -11.61
N SER A 373 -20.44 -22.33 -12.42
CA SER A 373 -21.40 -23.12 -13.22
C SER A 373 -21.43 -24.61 -12.79
N GLY A 374 -22.52 -25.31 -13.11
CA GLY A 374 -22.93 -26.60 -12.52
C GLY A 374 -22.17 -27.90 -12.86
N PRO A 375 -22.67 -29.07 -12.41
CA PRO A 375 -21.85 -30.26 -12.12
C PRO A 375 -22.04 -31.48 -13.06
N GLN A 376 -21.35 -32.60 -12.70
CA GLN A 376 -21.32 -33.96 -13.29
C GLN A 376 -20.29 -34.15 -14.43
N GLY A 377 -19.64 -35.32 -14.63
CA GLY A 377 -19.74 -36.62 -13.94
C GLY A 377 -18.43 -37.46 -14.02
N ALA A 378 -18.45 -38.72 -13.56
CA ALA A 378 -17.24 -39.53 -13.27
C ALA A 378 -16.67 -40.33 -14.48
N PRO A 379 -15.36 -40.72 -14.45
CA PRO A 379 -14.66 -41.39 -15.57
C PRO A 379 -14.47 -42.92 -15.40
N ALA A 380 -14.00 -43.62 -16.45
CA ALA A 380 -13.60 -45.03 -16.39
C ALA A 380 -12.35 -45.39 -17.25
N HIS A 381 -11.27 -45.78 -16.55
CA HIS A 381 -10.14 -46.68 -16.87
C HIS A 381 -9.24 -46.58 -18.14
N PRO A 382 -7.95 -47.05 -18.07
CA PRO A 382 -6.95 -46.89 -19.15
C PRO A 382 -6.20 -48.18 -19.61
N ILE A 383 -5.50 -48.10 -20.75
CA ILE A 383 -4.38 -48.96 -21.20
C ILE A 383 -3.41 -48.00 -21.95
N ALA A 384 -2.13 -47.75 -21.65
CA ALA A 384 -0.96 -48.49 -21.13
C ALA A 384 -0.06 -49.10 -22.22
N HIS A 385 1.22 -48.67 -22.31
CA HIS A 385 2.30 -49.37 -23.05
C HIS A 385 3.70 -49.02 -22.48
N GLN A 386 4.68 -49.87 -22.81
CA GLN A 386 6.06 -50.01 -22.27
C GLN A 386 7.12 -49.61 -23.33
N SER A 387 8.45 -49.79 -23.14
CA SER A 387 9.40 -49.26 -22.12
C SER A 387 10.84 -49.78 -22.42
N GLY A 388 11.90 -48.98 -22.17
CA GLY A 388 13.33 -49.41 -22.23
C GLY A 388 14.26 -48.18 -22.09
N TRP A 389 15.49 -48.22 -21.54
CA TRP A 389 16.45 -49.32 -21.29
C TRP A 389 17.19 -49.21 -19.91
N GLN A 390 18.04 -50.21 -19.57
CA GLN A 390 18.81 -50.44 -18.32
C GLN A 390 20.03 -51.36 -18.62
N GLN A 391 21.07 -51.70 -17.82
CA GLN A 391 21.63 -51.45 -16.44
C GLN A 391 23.13 -51.98 -16.47
N ALA A 392 24.07 -52.00 -15.49
CA ALA A 392 24.31 -51.43 -14.14
C ALA A 392 25.78 -51.71 -13.68
N GLY A 393 26.27 -51.03 -12.61
CA GLY A 393 27.47 -51.40 -11.81
C GLY A 393 28.82 -50.87 -12.32
N GLY A 394 29.92 -50.77 -11.54
CA GLY A 394 30.26 -51.07 -10.12
C GLY A 394 31.81 -51.23 -10.00
N TYR A 395 32.55 -51.16 -8.87
CA TYR A 395 32.31 -50.94 -7.43
C TYR A 395 33.64 -50.48 -6.73
N GLY A 396 33.58 -49.84 -5.55
CA GLY A 396 34.66 -49.86 -4.53
C GLY A 396 35.51 -48.59 -4.30
N PRO A 397 36.27 -48.46 -3.16
CA PRO A 397 36.86 -47.18 -2.70
C PRO A 397 38.38 -47.21 -2.32
N VAL A 398 38.87 -46.10 -1.70
CA VAL A 398 40.06 -45.94 -0.80
C VAL A 398 41.22 -45.01 -1.28
N SER A 399 41.48 -43.95 -0.49
CA SER A 399 42.72 -43.15 -0.23
C SER A 399 43.61 -42.51 -1.32
N ALA A 400 44.34 -41.46 -0.90
CA ALA A 400 45.35 -40.66 -1.63
C ALA A 400 46.80 -41.04 -1.17
N PRO A 401 47.94 -40.41 -1.60
CA PRO A 401 48.12 -39.18 -2.40
C PRO A 401 49.28 -39.20 -3.46
N ALA A 402 49.69 -38.00 -3.91
CA ALA A 402 50.94 -37.62 -4.62
C ALA A 402 51.05 -37.86 -6.15
N GLY A 403 51.94 -37.07 -6.79
CA GLY A 403 52.42 -37.18 -8.19
C GLY A 403 53.97 -37.21 -8.21
N PRO A 404 54.70 -36.73 -9.25
CA PRO A 404 54.26 -36.06 -10.49
C PRO A 404 55.02 -36.55 -11.77
N ALA A 405 54.97 -35.73 -12.84
CA ALA A 405 55.96 -35.57 -13.94
C ALA A 405 55.93 -36.50 -15.20
N ALA A 406 56.21 -35.84 -16.36
CA ALA A 406 56.91 -36.34 -17.57
C ALA A 406 56.24 -37.45 -18.44
N ALA A 407 56.48 -37.56 -19.77
CA ALA A 407 57.11 -36.65 -20.75
C ALA A 407 56.91 -37.10 -22.25
N VAL A 408 56.81 -36.11 -23.16
CA VAL A 408 57.51 -36.01 -24.47
C VAL A 408 57.07 -36.79 -25.75
N SER A 409 57.15 -36.06 -26.89
CA SER A 409 57.22 -36.45 -28.33
C SER A 409 55.99 -36.98 -29.09
N GLY A 410 55.85 -36.58 -30.37
CA GLY A 410 54.79 -37.12 -31.27
C GLY A 410 54.52 -36.51 -32.67
N THR A 411 55.19 -35.44 -33.13
CA THR A 411 55.11 -34.92 -34.53
C THR A 411 56.07 -35.68 -35.49
N PRO A 412 55.98 -35.64 -36.85
CA PRO A 412 55.47 -34.54 -37.71
C PRO A 412 54.73 -34.92 -39.05
N ALA A 413 54.46 -33.90 -39.92
CA ALA A 413 54.25 -33.96 -41.40
C ALA A 413 52.92 -34.60 -41.94
N ALA A 414 52.36 -34.33 -43.14
CA ALA A 414 52.54 -33.37 -44.26
C ALA A 414 51.41 -33.61 -45.34
N VAL A 415 51.08 -32.86 -46.43
CA VAL A 415 51.30 -31.48 -46.98
C VAL A 415 50.37 -31.26 -48.23
N SER A 416 50.13 -29.99 -48.65
CA SER A 416 49.64 -29.50 -49.98
C SER A 416 48.14 -29.49 -50.39
N GLY A 417 47.73 -28.41 -51.10
CA GLY A 417 46.54 -28.35 -51.99
C GLY A 417 45.86 -26.97 -52.20
N ALA A 418 46.07 -26.30 -53.34
CA ALA A 418 45.40 -25.06 -53.84
C ALA A 418 45.71 -24.90 -55.37
N PRO A 419 45.18 -23.92 -56.18
CA PRO A 419 44.35 -22.73 -55.88
C PRO A 419 43.19 -22.40 -56.89
N ASP A 420 42.65 -21.16 -56.81
CA ASP A 420 42.04 -20.32 -57.89
C ASP A 420 40.70 -20.70 -58.56
N SER A 421 39.89 -19.78 -59.16
CA SER A 421 39.75 -18.29 -59.09
C SER A 421 38.45 -17.82 -59.83
N GLY A 422 38.07 -16.52 -59.78
CA GLY A 422 37.14 -15.91 -60.77
C GLY A 422 36.17 -14.77 -60.30
N GLY A 423 35.88 -13.82 -61.21
CA GLY A 423 34.80 -12.79 -61.18
C GLY A 423 34.41 -12.45 -62.64
N PRO A 424 33.87 -11.25 -63.03
CA PRO A 424 33.40 -10.07 -62.27
C PRO A 424 32.12 -9.37 -62.88
N VAL A 425 31.92 -8.06 -62.60
CA VAL A 425 31.13 -7.00 -63.34
C VAL A 425 29.68 -6.65 -62.90
N SER A 426 29.36 -5.35 -63.09
CA SER A 426 28.24 -4.49 -62.67
C SER A 426 26.92 -4.60 -63.49
N ASP A 427 25.84 -3.92 -63.04
CA ASP A 427 25.35 -2.69 -63.72
C ASP A 427 24.21 -1.93 -63.00
N ALA A 428 24.09 -0.61 -63.28
CA ALA A 428 22.97 0.29 -62.95
C ALA A 428 23.11 1.65 -63.70
N PRO A 429 22.01 2.30 -64.14
CA PRO A 429 22.00 3.79 -64.13
C PRO A 429 20.64 4.52 -64.01
N SER A 430 20.70 5.81 -63.58
CA SER A 430 19.90 6.98 -64.07
C SER A 430 18.36 7.10 -63.82
N SER A 431 17.72 8.28 -63.68
CA SER A 431 18.19 9.69 -63.50
C SER A 431 17.06 10.74 -63.27
N TYR A 432 17.27 11.69 -62.33
CA TYR A 432 16.84 13.13 -62.34
C TYR A 432 15.33 13.51 -62.43
N ALA A 433 14.85 14.72 -62.08
CA ALA A 433 15.43 16.01 -61.62
C ALA A 433 14.56 16.63 -60.48
N GLY A 434 14.88 17.72 -59.75
CA GLY A 434 16.02 18.66 -59.74
C GLY A 434 15.60 20.13 -59.97
N HIS A 435 16.04 21.08 -59.12
CA HIS A 435 16.17 22.54 -59.39
C HIS A 435 16.89 23.29 -58.24
N GLN A 436 17.84 24.20 -58.55
CA GLN A 436 18.53 25.09 -57.59
C GLN A 436 19.26 26.22 -58.36
N PRO A 437 19.50 27.40 -57.74
CA PRO A 437 20.82 28.07 -57.83
C PRO A 437 21.36 28.47 -56.43
N ALA A 438 22.60 28.11 -56.06
CA ALA A 438 23.88 28.82 -56.32
C ALA A 438 24.09 30.07 -55.39
N ALA A 439 24.92 30.04 -54.33
CA ALA A 439 26.39 29.88 -54.21
C ALA A 439 27.18 31.18 -54.49
N ARG A 440 27.93 31.75 -53.52
CA ARG A 440 29.35 31.48 -53.15
C ARG A 440 29.72 32.40 -51.94
N ASN A 441 30.82 32.28 -51.17
CA ASN A 441 32.10 31.54 -51.18
C ASN A 441 32.46 31.06 -49.73
N ALA A 442 33.53 30.28 -49.54
CA ALA A 442 34.00 29.81 -48.23
C ALA A 442 35.53 29.91 -48.05
N VAL A 443 36.00 30.11 -46.80
CA VAL A 443 37.31 29.68 -46.24
C VAL A 443 37.14 29.42 -44.73
N VAL A 444 37.88 28.44 -44.19
CA VAL A 444 37.91 27.88 -42.82
C VAL A 444 39.35 27.35 -42.59
N PRO A 445 39.94 27.16 -41.36
CA PRO A 445 39.47 27.35 -39.96
C PRO A 445 40.38 28.25 -39.08
N ALA A 446 40.05 28.46 -37.79
CA ALA A 446 40.82 27.92 -36.63
C ALA A 446 40.61 28.63 -35.26
N GLN A 447 40.38 27.80 -34.22
CA GLN A 447 40.85 27.92 -32.82
C GLN A 447 40.39 29.05 -31.87
N GLN A 448 40.75 28.85 -30.59
CA GLN A 448 40.25 29.48 -29.36
C GLN A 448 40.92 30.83 -29.05
N PRO A 449 40.28 31.69 -28.22
CA PRO A 449 40.97 32.70 -27.43
C PRO A 449 41.15 32.28 -25.96
N ALA A 450 42.37 32.37 -25.43
CA ALA A 450 42.65 32.32 -23.99
C ALA A 450 43.73 33.36 -23.65
N VAL A 451 43.42 34.29 -22.72
CA VAL A 451 44.26 35.44 -22.33
C VAL A 451 43.95 35.79 -20.87
N ALA A 452 44.88 36.02 -19.95
CA ALA A 452 46.30 35.64 -19.89
C ALA A 452 46.72 35.58 -18.39
N ARG A 453 47.88 34.99 -18.10
CA ARG A 453 48.45 34.97 -16.73
C ARG A 453 49.41 36.14 -16.50
N ASN A 454 49.54 36.56 -15.24
CA ASN A 454 50.79 37.10 -14.71
C ASN A 454 51.06 36.49 -13.32
N ALA A 455 52.32 36.20 -13.04
CA ALA A 455 52.86 35.71 -11.76
C ALA A 455 54.33 36.16 -11.67
N PRO A 456 54.99 36.13 -10.49
CA PRO A 456 55.78 34.91 -10.21
C PRO A 456 55.95 34.52 -8.72
N ALA A 457 56.34 33.24 -8.54
CA ALA A 457 57.21 32.68 -7.49
C ALA A 457 56.87 32.81 -5.98
N GLY A 458 56.92 31.66 -5.27
CA GLY A 458 56.91 31.59 -3.81
C GLY A 458 56.44 30.22 -3.26
N GLN A 459 57.38 29.29 -3.02
CA GLN A 459 57.17 28.08 -2.19
C GLN A 459 57.82 28.29 -0.80
N PRO A 460 57.67 27.35 0.16
CA PRO A 460 56.45 26.84 0.80
C PRO A 460 56.56 27.02 2.34
N LEU A 461 55.66 26.43 3.16
CA LEU A 461 56.02 25.87 4.49
C LEU A 461 54.86 25.07 5.15
N ASN A 462 55.14 24.46 6.31
CA ASN A 462 54.39 23.34 6.89
C ASN A 462 53.59 23.64 8.18
N ALA A 463 52.40 23.02 8.27
CA ALA A 463 51.84 22.30 9.44
C ALA A 463 51.42 23.04 10.75
N VAL A 464 50.82 22.22 11.62
CA VAL A 464 50.47 22.43 13.05
C VAL A 464 49.10 23.06 13.38
N ALA A 465 48.43 22.45 14.37
CA ALA A 465 47.15 22.80 15.02
C ALA A 465 47.40 22.74 16.57
N PRO A 466 46.44 22.82 17.53
CA PRO A 466 44.97 22.90 17.43
C PRO A 466 44.26 23.83 18.49
N ALA A 467 42.95 23.63 18.67
CA ALA A 467 42.14 23.84 19.90
C ALA A 467 41.65 25.26 20.30
N GLY A 468 40.46 25.28 20.92
CA GLY A 468 39.83 26.47 21.56
C GLY A 468 38.30 26.45 21.54
N GLN A 469 37.64 26.16 22.68
CA GLN A 469 36.19 26.39 22.90
C GLN A 469 35.96 27.68 23.75
N PRO A 470 34.79 27.92 24.37
CA PRO A 470 33.68 28.70 23.79
C PRO A 470 33.39 30.00 24.60
N LEU A 471 32.37 30.76 24.21
CA LEU A 471 31.85 31.87 25.03
C LEU A 471 30.32 31.83 25.18
N ASN A 472 29.86 32.40 26.30
CA ASN A 472 28.52 32.19 26.88
C ASN A 472 27.47 33.25 26.50
N ALA A 473 26.21 32.94 26.82
CA ALA A 473 25.03 33.74 26.54
C ALA A 473 24.94 35.06 27.34
N VAL A 474 24.21 36.03 26.78
CA VAL A 474 23.65 37.19 27.51
C VAL A 474 22.22 37.47 27.03
N ALA A 475 21.31 37.70 27.96
CA ALA A 475 19.96 38.25 27.77
C ALA A 475 19.44 38.78 29.14
N PRO A 476 18.36 39.58 29.22
CA PRO A 476 17.66 40.35 28.18
C PRO A 476 17.65 41.87 28.49
N ALA A 477 16.98 42.68 27.66
CA ALA A 477 16.66 44.09 27.96
C ALA A 477 15.15 44.37 27.83
N ARG A 478 14.61 45.32 28.61
CA ARG A 478 13.18 45.66 28.66
C ARG A 478 12.91 47.16 28.43
N GLN A 479 11.84 47.43 27.68
CA GLN A 479 10.89 48.55 27.79
C GLN A 479 11.39 50.01 27.85
N GLN A 480 11.00 50.80 26.84
CA GLN A 480 10.26 52.08 26.97
C GLN A 480 9.50 52.29 25.62
N THR A 481 8.18 52.07 25.55
CA THR A 481 7.08 53.02 25.83
C THR A 481 7.04 54.28 24.95
N ASN A 482 6.08 54.32 24.03
CA ASN A 482 5.18 55.47 23.84
C ASN A 482 3.93 55.03 23.05
N ALA A 483 2.82 55.74 23.21
CA ALA A 483 1.51 55.34 22.67
C ALA A 483 0.72 56.56 22.13
N VAL A 484 -0.01 56.35 21.03
CA VAL A 484 -1.04 57.27 20.51
C VAL A 484 -2.20 56.44 19.95
N ALA A 485 -3.43 56.91 20.15
CA ALA A 485 -4.67 56.27 19.68
C ALA A 485 -5.63 57.36 19.12
N PRO A 486 -6.85 57.06 18.62
CA PRO A 486 -7.16 57.27 17.20
C PRO A 486 -8.14 58.41 16.88
N ALA A 487 -8.17 58.82 15.60
CA ALA A 487 -9.10 59.82 15.05
C ALA A 487 -10.30 59.19 14.31
N ARG A 488 -11.37 59.98 14.11
CA ARG A 488 -12.67 59.55 13.53
C ARG A 488 -12.90 60.07 12.09
N GLN A 489 -13.99 59.58 11.49
CA GLN A 489 -14.60 60.00 10.22
C GLN A 489 -14.85 61.52 10.09
N PRO A 490 -15.05 61.99 8.85
CA PRO A 490 -16.33 62.65 8.50
C PRO A 490 -17.05 61.97 7.33
N ALA A 491 -18.22 62.49 6.92
CA ALA A 491 -19.10 61.85 5.95
C ALA A 491 -19.90 62.86 5.07
N ALA A 492 -20.57 62.29 4.05
CA ALA A 492 -21.72 62.80 3.30
C ALA A 492 -21.52 63.81 2.13
N SER A 493 -22.10 63.44 0.99
CA SER A 493 -22.93 64.33 0.15
C SER A 493 -24.09 63.51 -0.45
N ARG A 494 -25.07 64.15 -1.12
CA ARG A 494 -26.30 63.53 -1.66
C ARG A 494 -26.57 64.01 -3.09
N ASN A 495 -27.20 63.15 -3.90
CA ASN A 495 -28.38 63.41 -4.77
C ASN A 495 -28.64 62.12 -5.60
N ALA A 496 -29.85 61.60 -5.87
CA ALA A 496 -31.24 62.07 -5.99
C ALA A 496 -31.71 62.10 -7.46
N GLY A 497 -32.80 61.37 -7.78
CA GLY A 497 -33.42 61.36 -9.11
C GLY A 497 -34.19 60.08 -9.46
N VAL A 498 -35.52 60.17 -9.54
CA VAL A 498 -36.42 59.17 -10.17
C VAL A 498 -37.27 59.95 -11.18
N PRO A 499 -37.66 59.35 -12.31
CA PRO A 499 -39.10 59.32 -12.61
C PRO A 499 -39.57 57.99 -13.24
N ALA A 500 -40.89 57.77 -13.26
CA ALA A 500 -41.54 56.59 -13.84
C ALA A 500 -42.34 56.93 -15.11
N GLY A 501 -42.60 55.93 -15.97
CA GLY A 501 -43.35 56.08 -17.24
C GLY A 501 -44.31 54.90 -17.49
N ARG A 502 -45.50 55.19 -18.06
CA ARG A 502 -46.61 54.25 -18.26
C ARG A 502 -46.59 53.54 -19.62
N SER A 503 -47.03 52.27 -19.67
CA SER A 503 -48.07 51.74 -20.58
C SER A 503 -48.31 50.25 -20.25
N ALA A 504 -49.48 49.60 -20.05
CA ALA A 504 -50.92 49.86 -20.22
C ALA A 504 -51.61 48.99 -21.32
N ASN A 505 -52.15 47.81 -20.94
CA ASN A 505 -53.45 47.31 -21.45
C ASN A 505 -54.01 46.10 -20.65
N ARG A 506 -55.33 46.17 -20.34
CA ARG A 506 -56.45 45.19 -20.57
C ARG A 506 -56.19 43.66 -20.48
N SER A 507 -57.11 42.78 -20.04
CA SER A 507 -58.51 42.83 -19.53
C SER A 507 -59.00 41.37 -19.25
N THR A 508 -60.06 40.97 -18.51
CA THR A 508 -61.13 41.58 -17.67
C THR A 508 -61.84 40.48 -16.83
N GLY A 509 -62.63 40.85 -15.80
CA GLY A 509 -63.47 39.95 -14.99
C GLY A 509 -62.80 39.52 -13.66
N GLY A 510 -63.41 39.58 -12.47
CA GLY A 510 -64.84 39.69 -12.06
C GLY A 510 -65.28 38.33 -11.50
N GLY A 511 -65.63 38.12 -10.24
CA GLY A 511 -66.53 38.84 -9.32
C GLY A 511 -67.76 37.94 -9.08
N ASP A 512 -68.38 37.77 -7.90
CA ASP A 512 -68.15 38.31 -6.55
C ASP A 512 -68.72 37.34 -5.46
N ARG A 513 -68.87 37.77 -4.19
CA ARG A 513 -69.41 37.02 -3.00
C ARG A 513 -70.97 37.05 -2.93
N PRO A 514 -71.74 36.67 -1.84
CA PRO A 514 -71.43 36.11 -0.49
C PRO A 514 -72.42 35.03 0.13
N ALA A 515 -72.24 34.71 1.45
CA ALA A 515 -73.25 34.27 2.46
C ALA A 515 -73.88 32.83 2.42
N SER A 516 -74.51 32.23 3.47
CA SER A 516 -74.35 32.27 4.96
C SER A 516 -75.24 31.25 5.76
N GLY A 517 -74.67 30.40 6.64
CA GLY A 517 -75.34 29.70 7.79
C GLY A 517 -76.42 28.62 7.51
N PRO A 518 -77.13 28.06 8.53
CA PRO A 518 -76.66 27.54 9.83
C PRO A 518 -77.30 26.17 10.30
N GLU A 519 -76.76 25.59 11.39
CA GLU A 519 -77.29 24.60 12.39
C GLU A 519 -78.36 23.49 12.11
N ARG A 520 -78.17 22.29 12.74
CA ARG A 520 -79.21 21.53 13.52
C ARG A 520 -78.71 20.27 14.30
N ARG A 521 -79.51 19.84 15.30
CA ARG A 521 -79.43 18.66 16.23
C ARG A 521 -80.86 18.37 16.79
N PRO A 522 -81.17 17.33 17.61
CA PRO A 522 -80.38 16.18 18.11
C PRO A 522 -80.76 14.84 17.40
N PRO A 523 -81.65 13.89 17.81
CA PRO A 523 -82.33 13.55 19.10
C PRO A 523 -81.59 12.56 20.07
N VAL A 524 -82.30 11.61 20.74
CA VAL A 524 -82.05 11.04 22.09
C VAL A 524 -82.61 9.59 22.27
N TYR A 525 -82.23 8.90 23.37
CA TYR A 525 -82.67 7.59 23.96
C TYR A 525 -81.92 6.31 23.52
N GLY A 526 -81.70 5.29 24.39
CA GLY A 526 -81.87 5.23 25.87
C GLY A 526 -81.90 3.80 26.47
N ALA A 527 -81.28 3.61 27.67
CA ALA A 527 -81.25 2.38 28.51
C ALA A 527 -80.54 1.12 27.95
N GLY A 528 -80.03 0.17 28.75
CA GLY A 528 -79.85 0.12 30.22
C GLY A 528 -79.27 -1.23 30.74
N SER A 529 -78.81 -1.27 32.01
CA SER A 529 -78.22 -2.43 32.75
C SER A 529 -76.85 -2.96 32.24
N GLY A 530 -76.01 -3.66 33.03
CA GLY A 530 -76.05 -3.89 34.48
C GLY A 530 -74.98 -4.89 35.01
N THR A 531 -74.61 -4.75 36.29
CA THR A 531 -73.87 -5.71 37.15
C THR A 531 -72.32 -5.81 37.12
N TYR A 532 -71.84 -6.27 38.27
CA TYR A 532 -70.51 -6.21 38.87
C TYR A 532 -69.63 -7.45 38.54
N ARG A 533 -68.31 -7.29 38.31
CA ARG A 533 -67.31 -8.17 38.97
C ARG A 533 -65.91 -7.56 39.02
N LYS A 534 -65.10 -8.02 39.99
CA LYS A 534 -63.89 -7.35 40.47
C LYS A 534 -62.65 -8.26 40.36
N GLY A 535 -61.64 -7.79 39.62
CA GLY A 535 -60.22 -8.09 39.89
C GLY A 535 -59.55 -9.32 39.23
N ARG A 536 -58.54 -9.05 38.39
CA ARG A 536 -57.31 -9.87 38.29
C ARG A 536 -56.13 -9.04 37.74
N ARG A 537 -55.33 -8.41 38.62
CA ARG A 537 -54.08 -7.71 38.29
C ARG A 537 -52.89 -8.41 38.96
N SER A 538 -52.43 -9.55 38.41
CA SER A 538 -51.29 -10.30 38.97
C SER A 538 -50.32 -10.94 37.96
N GLY A 539 -50.47 -10.70 36.64
CA GLY A 539 -49.57 -11.27 35.63
C GLY A 539 -48.21 -10.56 35.48
N ARG A 540 -48.20 -9.23 35.34
CA ARG A 540 -47.01 -8.48 34.91
C ARG A 540 -45.88 -8.34 35.95
N ARG A 541 -46.13 -8.49 37.26
CA ARG A 541 -45.07 -8.34 38.27
C ARG A 541 -44.15 -9.56 38.39
N ALA A 542 -44.67 -10.78 38.25
CA ALA A 542 -43.86 -11.99 38.31
C ALA A 542 -42.84 -12.08 37.16
N MET A 543 -43.28 -11.73 35.94
CA MET A 543 -42.43 -11.78 34.74
C MET A 543 -41.27 -10.78 34.81
N VAL A 544 -41.51 -9.56 35.29
CA VAL A 544 -40.45 -8.55 35.48
C VAL A 544 -39.47 -8.99 36.58
N LEU A 545 -39.96 -9.55 37.70
CA LEU A 545 -39.09 -10.01 38.78
C LEU A 545 -38.18 -11.16 38.33
N ALA A 546 -38.69 -12.10 37.53
CA ALA A 546 -37.90 -13.20 36.97
C ALA A 546 -36.76 -12.69 36.06
N VAL A 547 -37.04 -11.72 35.18
CA VAL A 547 -36.02 -11.12 34.30
C VAL A 547 -34.95 -10.35 35.10
N VAL A 548 -35.35 -9.61 36.13
CA VAL A 548 -34.42 -8.89 37.01
C VAL A 548 -33.51 -9.85 37.79
N VAL A 549 -34.06 -10.96 38.31
CA VAL A 549 -33.26 -11.99 38.99
C VAL A 549 -32.29 -12.68 38.03
N LEU A 550 -32.70 -12.96 36.78
CA LEU A 550 -31.83 -13.56 35.77
C LEU A 550 -30.67 -12.62 35.39
N LEU A 551 -30.95 -11.33 35.18
CA LEU A 551 -29.93 -10.32 34.88
C LEU A 551 -28.98 -10.09 36.07
N ALA A 552 -29.49 -10.11 37.31
CA ALA A 552 -28.65 -10.04 38.51
C ALA A 552 -27.73 -11.26 38.63
N ALA A 553 -28.22 -12.46 38.33
CA ALA A 553 -27.40 -13.67 38.32
C ALA A 553 -26.28 -13.63 37.26
N VAL A 554 -26.58 -13.14 36.05
CA VAL A 554 -25.58 -12.95 34.98
C VAL A 554 -24.55 -11.88 35.35
N LEU A 555 -24.97 -10.77 35.98
CA LEU A 555 -24.05 -9.72 36.46
C LEU A 555 -23.16 -10.20 37.61
N VAL A 556 -23.68 -11.02 38.53
CA VAL A 556 -22.88 -11.62 39.61
C VAL A 556 -21.91 -12.67 39.06
N ALA A 557 -22.33 -13.51 38.11
CA ALA A 557 -21.45 -14.48 37.45
C ALA A 557 -20.35 -13.80 36.61
N GLY A 558 -20.70 -12.78 35.82
CA GLY A 558 -19.74 -11.97 35.06
C GLY A 558 -18.81 -11.16 35.97
N GLY A 559 -19.32 -10.64 37.09
CA GLY A 559 -18.54 -9.97 38.12
C GLY A 559 -17.52 -10.90 38.78
N LEU A 560 -17.93 -12.11 39.18
CA LEU A 560 -17.03 -13.14 39.71
C LEU A 560 -15.97 -13.58 38.68
N TYR A 561 -16.37 -13.79 37.42
CA TYR A 561 -15.46 -14.15 36.34
C TYR A 561 -14.44 -13.04 36.05
N GLY A 562 -14.87 -11.77 36.04
CA GLY A 562 -13.99 -10.61 35.91
C GLY A 562 -13.05 -10.45 37.10
N TYR A 563 -13.55 -10.57 38.33
CA TYR A 563 -12.78 -10.45 39.57
C TYR A 563 -11.68 -11.53 39.66
N HIS A 564 -11.99 -12.77 39.29
CA HIS A 564 -11.01 -13.85 39.22
C HIS A 564 -9.97 -13.70 38.09
N ARG A 565 -10.25 -12.87 37.07
CA ARG A 565 -9.36 -12.60 35.93
C ARG A 565 -8.48 -11.37 36.14
N LEU A 566 -8.87 -10.44 37.01
CA LEU A 566 -8.13 -9.20 37.29
C LEU A 566 -7.16 -9.32 38.50
N ASN A 567 -7.40 -10.24 39.43
CA ASN A 567 -6.54 -10.44 40.60
C ASN A 567 -5.60 -11.65 40.48
N ARG A 568 -4.61 -11.56 39.59
CA ARG A 568 -3.33 -12.28 39.74
C ARG A 568 -2.17 -11.30 39.50
N PRO A 569 -1.18 -11.21 40.40
CA PRO A 569 -0.07 -10.27 40.26
C PRO A 569 0.94 -10.75 39.22
N ASP A 570 1.66 -9.81 38.62
CA ASP A 570 2.76 -10.09 37.69
C ASP A 570 3.89 -10.87 38.39
N GLY A 571 4.43 -11.86 37.69
CA GLY A 571 5.51 -12.72 38.18
C GLY A 571 6.46 -13.09 37.04
N THR A 572 7.75 -12.81 37.23
CA THR A 572 8.81 -13.07 36.25
C THR A 572 9.31 -14.51 36.33
N GLY A 573 9.60 -15.12 35.17
CA GLY A 573 10.54 -16.24 35.08
C GLY A 573 9.97 -17.62 34.74
N ALA A 574 10.75 -18.29 33.88
CA ALA A 574 10.87 -19.71 33.53
C ALA A 574 9.92 -20.81 34.13
N ASP A 575 9.62 -21.74 33.23
CA ASP A 575 9.46 -23.20 33.40
C ASP A 575 8.22 -23.84 34.08
N ALA A 576 7.62 -24.72 33.28
CA ALA A 576 7.00 -26.01 33.63
C ALA A 576 5.94 -26.09 34.75
N ALA A 577 4.67 -26.04 34.34
CA ALA A 577 3.59 -26.82 34.94
C ALA A 577 2.77 -27.51 33.84
N GLY A 578 2.49 -28.81 34.01
CA GLY A 578 1.95 -29.65 32.93
C GLY A 578 0.48 -29.39 32.60
N THR A 579 0.20 -29.06 31.33
CA THR A 579 -1.07 -29.46 30.69
C THR A 579 -0.87 -30.80 30.01
N ASP A 580 -1.90 -31.65 30.00
CA ASP A 580 -1.83 -33.02 29.49
C ASP A 580 -1.74 -33.04 27.94
N ARG A 581 -0.52 -32.85 27.43
CA ARG A 581 -0.23 -32.86 26.00
C ARG A 581 -0.35 -34.28 25.45
N ARG A 582 -1.37 -34.50 24.63
CA ARG A 582 -1.56 -35.73 23.83
C ARG A 582 -0.23 -36.16 23.20
N PRO A 583 0.23 -37.42 23.40
CA PRO A 583 1.52 -37.88 22.88
C PRO A 583 1.68 -37.64 21.38
N GLY A 584 2.75 -36.91 21.01
CA GLY A 584 3.04 -36.56 19.61
C GLY A 584 2.38 -35.28 19.07
N THR A 585 1.73 -34.47 19.91
CA THR A 585 1.43 -33.06 19.57
C THR A 585 2.70 -32.20 19.70
N PRO A 586 3.09 -31.41 18.68
CA PRO A 586 4.30 -30.58 18.71
C PRO A 586 4.26 -29.47 19.77
N THR A 587 5.43 -29.02 20.22
CA THR A 587 5.56 -28.03 21.30
C THR A 587 5.04 -26.63 20.93
N PHE A 588 4.93 -26.31 19.64
CA PHE A 588 4.39 -25.06 19.13
C PHE A 588 2.86 -25.05 18.99
N VAL A 589 2.20 -26.21 19.10
CA VAL A 589 0.73 -26.28 19.02
C VAL A 589 0.13 -25.98 20.41
N PRO A 590 -0.87 -25.08 20.49
CA PRO A 590 -1.63 -24.87 21.73
C PRO A 590 -2.29 -26.17 22.19
N ALA A 591 -2.10 -26.55 23.46
CA ALA A 591 -2.53 -27.85 23.99
C ALA A 591 -4.07 -28.06 23.98
N SER A 592 -4.85 -26.99 23.79
CA SER A 592 -6.30 -27.01 23.66
C SER A 592 -6.81 -27.32 22.25
N TRP A 593 -5.96 -27.27 21.21
CA TRP A 593 -6.40 -27.43 19.82
C TRP A 593 -6.55 -28.92 19.44
N PRO A 594 -7.73 -29.36 18.98
CA PRO A 594 -7.90 -30.69 18.39
C PRO A 594 -7.05 -30.88 17.13
N LEU A 595 -6.75 -32.15 16.82
CA LEU A 595 -6.23 -32.56 15.51
C LEU A 595 -7.42 -32.68 14.54
N THR A 596 -7.38 -31.99 13.41
CA THR A 596 -8.52 -31.76 12.51
C THR A 596 -8.50 -32.65 11.25
N VAL A 597 -7.55 -33.60 11.18
CA VAL A 597 -7.18 -34.31 9.93
C VAL A 597 -8.11 -35.49 9.60
N ALA A 598 -8.89 -35.35 8.52
CA ALA A 598 -9.37 -36.49 7.74
C ALA A 598 -8.24 -37.05 6.83
N ALA A 599 -8.35 -38.30 6.40
CA ALA A 599 -7.29 -38.96 5.62
C ALA A 599 -6.96 -38.19 4.33
N ILE A 600 -5.67 -38.10 3.99
CA ILE A 600 -5.22 -37.52 2.71
C ILE A 600 -5.88 -38.33 1.57
N GLY A 601 -6.46 -37.65 0.58
CA GLY A 601 -7.13 -38.28 -0.54
C GLY A 601 -6.68 -37.68 -1.87
N ALA A 602 -6.24 -38.52 -2.82
CA ALA A 602 -5.81 -38.09 -4.15
C ALA A 602 -6.97 -37.70 -5.09
N GLY A 603 -8.08 -37.17 -4.54
CA GLY A 603 -9.31 -36.88 -5.26
C GLY A 603 -9.36 -35.45 -5.79
N ASN A 604 -9.62 -35.32 -7.10
CA ASN A 604 -10.21 -34.17 -7.78
C ASN A 604 -9.65 -32.76 -7.45
N GLY A 605 -8.52 -32.40 -8.09
CA GLY A 605 -8.06 -31.02 -8.14
C GLY A 605 -6.76 -30.86 -8.94
N TRP A 606 -6.86 -30.38 -10.18
CA TRP A 606 -5.73 -29.85 -10.94
C TRP A 606 -5.83 -28.32 -10.89
N HIS A 607 -4.97 -27.70 -10.07
CA HIS A 607 -4.96 -26.24 -9.87
C HIS A 607 -3.54 -25.69 -10.09
N ASP A 608 -3.18 -25.59 -11.37
CA ASP A 608 -2.49 -24.40 -11.88
C ASP A 608 -3.51 -23.25 -11.78
N ASN A 609 -3.09 -22.07 -11.30
CA ASN A 609 -4.01 -20.95 -11.07
C ASN A 609 -4.52 -20.30 -12.39
N THR A 610 -4.06 -20.78 -13.55
CA THR A 610 -4.18 -20.10 -14.84
C THR A 610 -4.43 -20.99 -16.07
N SER A 611 -4.24 -22.31 -16.05
CA SER A 611 -4.32 -23.13 -17.28
C SER A 611 -5.18 -24.41 -17.19
N ARG A 612 -5.72 -24.83 -18.36
CA ARG A 612 -6.44 -26.12 -18.53
C ARG A 612 -5.51 -27.30 -18.85
N ASP A 613 -4.21 -27.05 -18.97
CA ASP A 613 -3.23 -28.04 -19.44
C ASP A 613 -2.57 -28.77 -18.26
N ARG A 614 -2.46 -30.09 -18.38
CA ARG A 614 -2.03 -30.97 -17.26
C ARG A 614 -0.51 -31.00 -17.14
N THR A 615 0.06 -30.02 -16.45
CA THR A 615 1.50 -29.73 -16.35
C THR A 615 2.24 -30.46 -15.20
N GLY A 616 1.72 -31.57 -14.67
CA GLY A 616 2.38 -32.30 -13.57
C GLY A 616 1.82 -33.69 -13.24
N THR A 617 2.17 -34.21 -12.04
CA THR A 617 1.53 -35.36 -11.35
C THR A 617 1.53 -35.17 -9.83
N CYS A 618 0.38 -35.34 -9.16
CA CYS A 618 0.32 -35.69 -7.72
C CYS A 618 0.15 -37.21 -7.57
N ARG A 619 0.75 -37.83 -6.54
CA ARG A 619 0.43 -39.20 -6.10
C ARG A 619 0.51 -39.31 -4.58
N LEU A 620 -0.54 -39.87 -3.99
CA LEU A 620 -0.52 -40.34 -2.60
C LEU A 620 -0.20 -41.84 -2.59
N ALA A 621 0.84 -42.23 -1.85
CA ALA A 621 1.17 -43.62 -1.55
C ALA A 621 1.69 -43.71 -0.11
N ASP A 622 1.27 -44.72 0.66
CA ASP A 622 1.76 -44.99 2.03
C ASP A 622 1.71 -43.80 3.00
N GLY A 623 0.75 -42.87 2.81
CA GLY A 623 0.63 -41.63 3.58
C GLY A 623 1.62 -40.52 3.19
N SER A 624 2.40 -40.72 2.13
CA SER A 624 3.28 -39.73 1.49
C SER A 624 2.58 -39.12 0.27
N LEU A 625 2.42 -37.80 0.26
CA LEU A 625 1.97 -37.05 -0.92
C LEU A 625 3.18 -36.58 -1.72
N SER A 626 3.44 -37.23 -2.86
CA SER A 626 4.41 -36.78 -3.85
C SER A 626 3.77 -35.83 -4.87
N ALA A 627 4.50 -34.78 -5.23
CA ALA A 627 4.10 -33.76 -6.19
C ALA A 627 5.25 -33.54 -7.19
N THR A 628 4.93 -33.41 -8.48
CA THR A 628 5.90 -33.14 -9.55
C THR A 628 5.28 -32.26 -10.62
N LYS A 629 5.92 -31.15 -10.99
CA LYS A 629 5.62 -30.35 -12.19
C LYS A 629 6.50 -30.84 -13.35
N THR A 630 5.99 -30.83 -14.58
CA THR A 630 6.61 -31.48 -15.75
C THR A 630 6.76 -30.58 -16.98
N LYS A 631 6.20 -29.37 -16.97
CA LYS A 631 6.41 -28.31 -17.97
C LYS A 631 6.30 -26.94 -17.30
N ALA A 632 6.97 -25.93 -17.85
CA ALA A 632 6.61 -24.54 -17.61
C ALA A 632 5.22 -24.23 -18.20
N ASN A 633 4.51 -23.25 -17.63
CA ASN A 633 3.32 -22.66 -18.22
C ASN A 633 3.74 -21.34 -18.91
N PRO A 634 3.63 -21.21 -20.25
CA PRO A 634 4.10 -20.02 -20.96
C PRO A 634 3.22 -18.77 -20.73
N ASN A 635 2.04 -18.95 -20.11
CA ASN A 635 1.03 -17.91 -19.90
C ASN A 635 0.62 -17.80 -18.41
N GLY A 636 1.41 -18.31 -17.45
CA GLY A 636 1.04 -18.25 -16.03
C GLY A 636 1.80 -19.16 -15.06
N THR A 637 1.15 -19.46 -13.94
CA THR A 637 1.61 -18.99 -12.61
C THR A 637 2.62 -19.87 -11.84
N GLY A 638 3.43 -20.66 -12.55
CA GLY A 638 4.63 -21.32 -12.01
C GLY A 638 4.45 -22.40 -10.92
N MET A 639 3.33 -22.38 -10.19
CA MET A 639 3.01 -23.10 -8.97
C MET A 639 1.97 -24.19 -9.24
N PHE A 640 2.07 -25.28 -8.48
CA PHE A 640 1.22 -26.45 -8.62
C PHE A 640 0.78 -26.96 -7.25
N ALA A 641 -0.51 -26.79 -6.93
CA ALA A 641 -1.10 -27.32 -5.71
C ALA A 641 -1.57 -28.78 -5.88
N CYS A 642 -1.31 -29.61 -4.87
CA CYS A 642 -1.92 -30.92 -4.71
C CYS A 642 -2.98 -30.85 -3.59
N ASN A 643 -4.07 -31.61 -3.73
CA ASN A 643 -5.02 -31.82 -2.63
C ASN A 643 -4.36 -32.64 -1.51
N GLY A 644 -3.73 -31.92 -0.57
CA GLY A 644 -3.25 -32.44 0.71
C GLY A 644 -4.37 -32.53 1.74
N PRO A 645 -4.03 -32.71 3.03
CA PRO A 645 -5.01 -32.61 4.11
C PRO A 645 -5.44 -31.15 4.29
N SER A 646 -6.53 -30.77 3.63
CA SER A 646 -7.12 -29.44 3.72
C SER A 646 -8.09 -29.33 4.89
N ALA A 647 -8.09 -28.18 5.54
CA ALA A 647 -9.06 -27.79 6.56
C ALA A 647 -9.34 -26.28 6.44
N THR A 648 -10.59 -25.88 6.69
CA THR A 648 -10.96 -24.48 6.86
C THR A 648 -10.72 -24.04 8.29
N TYR A 649 -10.06 -22.90 8.50
CA TYR A 649 -9.58 -22.48 9.82
C TYR A 649 -9.68 -20.97 10.07
N GLY A 650 -9.73 -20.57 11.34
CA GLY A 650 -9.48 -19.19 11.78
C GLY A 650 -8.00 -19.00 12.16
N ASP A 651 -7.55 -19.76 13.15
CA ASP A 651 -6.13 -20.03 13.42
C ASP A 651 -5.79 -21.49 13.02
N VAL A 652 -4.55 -21.79 12.62
CA VAL A 652 -4.12 -23.16 12.29
C VAL A 652 -2.67 -23.44 12.69
N ALA A 653 -2.40 -24.68 13.09
CA ALA A 653 -1.06 -25.21 13.18
C ALA A 653 -0.90 -26.37 12.19
N VAL A 654 0.20 -26.39 11.45
CA VAL A 654 0.57 -27.44 10.49
C VAL A 654 1.93 -27.99 10.89
N GLN A 655 2.09 -29.31 10.93
CA GLN A 655 3.40 -29.96 10.94
C GLN A 655 3.49 -30.86 9.72
N THR A 656 4.59 -30.81 8.97
CA THR A 656 4.84 -31.68 7.82
C THR A 656 6.34 -31.98 7.69
N THR A 657 6.68 -33.04 6.98
CA THR A 657 8.07 -33.37 6.62
C THR A 657 8.19 -33.27 5.10
N VAL A 658 8.91 -32.26 4.62
CA VAL A 658 9.07 -31.93 3.20
C VAL A 658 10.43 -32.40 2.70
N SER A 659 10.43 -33.29 1.71
CA SER A 659 11.62 -33.80 1.04
C SER A 659 11.64 -33.26 -0.39
N VAL A 660 12.46 -32.23 -0.62
CA VAL A 660 12.54 -31.49 -1.90
C VAL A 660 13.58 -32.15 -2.81
N ALA A 661 13.18 -32.51 -4.03
CA ALA A 661 14.04 -33.17 -5.02
C ALA A 661 14.42 -32.26 -6.20
N SER A 662 13.56 -31.31 -6.58
CA SER A 662 13.91 -30.20 -7.48
C SER A 662 12.95 -29.01 -7.31
N GLY A 663 13.42 -27.80 -7.60
CA GLY A 663 12.64 -26.57 -7.40
C GLY A 663 12.26 -26.34 -5.94
N ASP A 664 11.13 -25.67 -5.72
CA ASP A 664 10.65 -25.25 -4.40
C ASP A 664 9.40 -26.06 -4.02
N ALA A 665 9.22 -26.34 -2.72
CA ALA A 665 8.07 -27.10 -2.24
C ALA A 665 7.57 -26.61 -0.89
N GLY A 666 6.27 -26.36 -0.74
CA GLY A 666 5.77 -25.60 0.40
C GLY A 666 4.35 -25.92 0.84
N VAL A 667 3.98 -25.28 1.94
CA VAL A 667 2.61 -25.22 2.44
C VAL A 667 2.00 -23.91 1.97
N TRP A 668 0.81 -23.98 1.37
CA TRP A 668 0.03 -22.80 1.00
C TRP A 668 -1.06 -22.57 2.05
N LEU A 669 -1.05 -21.40 2.68
CA LEU A 669 -2.10 -20.89 3.56
C LEU A 669 -2.98 -19.93 2.74
N ARG A 670 -4.01 -20.46 2.07
CA ARG A 670 -4.90 -19.69 1.19
C ARG A 670 -5.88 -18.83 1.98
N THR A 671 -6.01 -17.56 1.64
CA THR A 671 -7.02 -16.62 2.15
C THR A 671 -8.15 -16.51 1.11
N GLY A 672 -9.01 -17.52 1.06
CA GLY A 672 -9.99 -17.67 -0.03
C GLY A 672 -9.50 -18.66 -1.10
N ASP A 673 -9.74 -18.35 -2.38
CA ASP A 673 -9.57 -19.32 -3.49
C ASP A 673 -8.39 -19.10 -4.44
N THR A 674 -7.68 -17.98 -4.32
CA THR A 674 -6.52 -17.62 -5.16
C THR A 674 -5.45 -16.87 -4.38
N GLU A 675 -5.82 -16.11 -3.35
CA GLU A 675 -4.92 -15.33 -2.52
C GLU A 675 -4.34 -16.14 -1.34
N GLY A 676 -3.23 -15.68 -0.76
CA GLY A 676 -2.70 -16.19 0.51
C GLY A 676 -1.17 -16.32 0.53
N TYR A 677 -0.66 -17.25 1.33
CA TYR A 677 0.78 -17.33 1.66
C TYR A 677 1.41 -18.66 1.28
N PHE A 678 2.44 -18.66 0.44
CA PHE A 678 3.23 -19.85 0.14
C PHE A 678 4.53 -19.87 0.95
N LEU A 679 4.70 -20.88 1.79
CA LEU A 679 5.94 -21.14 2.52
C LEU A 679 6.78 -22.17 1.76
N ALA A 680 7.50 -21.69 0.75
CA ALA A 680 8.44 -22.48 -0.04
C ALA A 680 9.57 -23.00 0.84
N VAL A 681 9.85 -24.29 0.77
CA VAL A 681 11.03 -24.94 1.37
C VAL A 681 12.02 -25.25 0.26
N THR A 682 13.28 -24.91 0.51
CA THR A 682 14.45 -25.27 -0.30
C THR A 682 15.40 -26.14 0.53
N ALA A 683 16.51 -26.61 -0.04
CA ALA A 683 17.50 -27.40 0.69
C ALA A 683 18.25 -26.63 1.81
N ASP A 684 18.13 -25.29 1.83
CA ASP A 684 18.86 -24.35 2.70
C ASP A 684 17.97 -23.35 3.46
N SER A 685 16.67 -23.25 3.14
CA SER A 685 15.80 -22.20 3.69
C SER A 685 14.30 -22.52 3.64
N VAL A 686 13.52 -21.70 4.35
CA VAL A 686 12.08 -21.54 4.14
C VAL A 686 11.82 -20.09 3.73
N THR A 687 11.15 -19.86 2.61
CA THR A 687 10.83 -18.53 2.09
C THR A 687 9.31 -18.36 2.03
N LEU A 688 8.82 -17.30 2.65
CA LEU A 688 7.41 -16.92 2.76
C LEU A 688 7.09 -15.85 1.73
N TYR A 689 6.14 -16.15 0.84
CA TYR A 689 5.64 -15.28 -0.22
C TYR A 689 4.16 -14.96 0.02
N VAL A 690 3.71 -13.76 -0.38
CA VAL A 690 2.29 -13.39 -0.49
C VAL A 690 1.86 -13.46 -1.95
N LEU A 691 0.80 -14.20 -2.23
CA LEU A 691 0.29 -14.46 -3.57
C LEU A 691 -1.12 -13.88 -3.69
N GLY A 692 -1.38 -13.15 -4.78
CA GLY A 692 -2.70 -12.65 -5.17
C GLY A 692 -3.33 -13.46 -6.31
N GLU A 693 -4.42 -12.97 -6.91
CA GLU A 693 -5.22 -13.71 -7.91
C GLU A 693 -4.42 -14.43 -9.01
N SER A 694 -3.28 -13.88 -9.45
CA SER A 694 -2.40 -14.48 -10.47
C SER A 694 -0.90 -14.36 -10.12
N GLY A 695 -0.53 -14.46 -8.83
CA GLY A 695 0.85 -14.24 -8.37
C GLY A 695 1.69 -15.50 -8.15
N ASP A 696 2.89 -15.52 -8.72
CA ASP A 696 3.93 -16.54 -8.48
C ASP A 696 4.76 -16.24 -7.22
N PRO A 697 5.30 -17.26 -6.52
CA PRO A 697 6.46 -17.11 -5.64
C PRO A 697 7.69 -16.55 -6.39
N GLY A 698 7.97 -15.26 -6.25
CA GLY A 698 9.00 -14.54 -6.98
C GLY A 698 9.65 -13.41 -6.15
N PRO A 699 10.59 -12.64 -6.71
CA PRO A 699 11.33 -11.61 -5.96
C PRO A 699 10.43 -10.58 -5.28
N ASP A 700 9.35 -10.19 -5.95
CA ASP A 700 8.46 -9.08 -5.56
C ASP A 700 7.31 -9.53 -4.64
N THR A 701 6.93 -10.80 -4.69
CA THR A 701 5.96 -11.43 -3.78
C THR A 701 6.61 -11.95 -2.49
N ARG A 702 7.94 -11.95 -2.38
CA ARG A 702 8.69 -12.50 -1.25
C ARG A 702 8.67 -11.58 -0.03
N LEU A 703 7.92 -11.96 0.99
CA LEU A 703 7.88 -11.24 2.27
C LEU A 703 9.09 -11.52 3.16
N LYS A 704 9.52 -12.78 3.31
CA LYS A 704 10.59 -13.13 4.29
C LYS A 704 11.29 -14.45 3.95
N ARG A 705 12.60 -14.53 4.19
CA ARG A 705 13.39 -15.77 4.10
C ARG A 705 13.95 -16.13 5.48
N PHE A 706 13.80 -17.38 5.88
CA PHE A 706 14.32 -17.98 7.11
C PHE A 706 15.36 -19.03 6.73
N ALA A 707 16.56 -18.97 7.28
CA ALA A 707 17.58 -20.00 7.03
C ALA A 707 17.22 -21.30 7.76
N LEU A 708 17.47 -22.45 7.12
CA LEU A 708 17.39 -23.76 7.78
C LEU A 708 18.75 -24.11 8.42
N THR A 709 18.69 -24.83 9.53
CA THR A 709 19.88 -25.35 10.22
C THR A 709 20.15 -26.79 9.80
N GLY A 710 21.36 -27.05 9.27
CA GLY A 710 21.71 -28.32 8.64
C GLY A 710 21.27 -28.39 7.16
N SER A 711 22.08 -29.06 6.33
CA SER A 711 21.96 -29.04 4.86
C SER A 711 21.66 -30.42 4.27
N GLY A 712 20.56 -30.52 3.52
CA GLY A 712 20.21 -31.69 2.70
C GLY A 712 19.42 -32.78 3.43
N GLY A 713 18.20 -33.06 2.96
CA GLY A 713 17.32 -34.13 3.44
C GLY A 713 15.91 -33.67 3.79
N ASP A 714 15.15 -34.54 4.46
CA ASP A 714 13.78 -34.32 4.94
C ASP A 714 13.67 -33.13 5.93
N VAL A 715 13.07 -32.02 5.50
CA VAL A 715 12.83 -30.84 6.34
C VAL A 715 11.54 -31.01 7.13
N ARG A 716 11.64 -31.26 8.45
CA ARG A 716 10.48 -31.24 9.35
C ARG A 716 10.09 -29.81 9.69
N LEU A 717 9.09 -29.31 8.97
CA LEU A 717 8.52 -27.97 9.10
C LEU A 717 7.33 -27.97 10.08
N GLY A 718 7.30 -26.97 10.95
CA GLY A 718 6.13 -26.57 11.71
C GLY A 718 5.71 -25.15 11.33
N ILE A 719 4.41 -24.90 11.28
CA ILE A 719 3.82 -23.59 10.99
C ILE A 719 2.70 -23.36 12.00
N LEU A 720 2.64 -22.17 12.58
CA LEU A 720 1.52 -21.69 13.39
C LEU A 720 1.06 -20.36 12.82
N ALA A 721 -0.11 -20.33 12.19
CA ALA A 721 -0.82 -19.11 11.85
C ALA A 721 -1.87 -18.83 12.92
N GLN A 722 -1.75 -17.71 13.64
CA GLN A 722 -2.66 -17.34 14.71
C GLN A 722 -2.87 -15.82 14.72
N GLY A 723 -4.12 -15.38 14.56
CA GLY A 723 -4.44 -13.99 14.22
C GLY A 723 -3.57 -13.50 13.04
N SER A 724 -3.04 -12.29 13.14
CA SER A 724 -2.12 -11.73 12.15
C SER A 724 -0.66 -12.21 12.26
N GLN A 725 -0.37 -13.41 12.78
CA GLN A 725 1.01 -13.94 12.87
C GLN A 725 1.20 -15.31 12.25
N ILE A 726 2.18 -15.45 11.35
CA ILE A 726 2.73 -16.74 10.90
C ILE A 726 4.08 -16.95 11.59
N SER A 727 4.17 -17.95 12.46
CA SER A 727 5.43 -18.44 13.05
C SER A 727 5.86 -19.75 12.40
N VAL A 728 7.15 -19.84 12.04
CA VAL A 728 7.76 -20.97 11.34
C VAL A 728 8.76 -21.68 12.26
N TYR A 729 8.72 -23.00 12.25
CA TYR A 729 9.50 -23.88 13.13
C TYR A 729 10.23 -24.95 12.31
N GLN A 730 11.47 -25.24 12.66
CA GLN A 730 12.23 -26.40 12.18
C GLN A 730 12.44 -27.35 13.35
N GLN A 731 12.03 -28.61 13.23
CA GLN A 731 12.12 -29.61 14.31
C GLN A 731 11.58 -29.06 15.66
N ASP A 732 10.43 -28.40 15.60
CA ASP A 732 9.73 -27.74 16.71
C ASP A 732 10.48 -26.55 17.39
N THR A 733 11.66 -26.16 16.88
CA THR A 733 12.37 -24.92 17.25
C THR A 733 11.95 -23.78 16.33
N ARG A 734 11.59 -22.60 16.86
CA ARG A 734 11.12 -21.46 16.05
C ARG A 734 12.27 -20.82 15.28
N ILE A 735 12.24 -20.91 13.94
CA ILE A 735 13.22 -20.26 13.05
C ILE A 735 12.81 -18.84 12.64
N GLY A 736 11.56 -18.45 12.86
CA GLY A 736 11.16 -17.05 12.79
C GLY A 736 9.64 -16.83 12.85
N THR A 737 9.26 -15.56 12.74
CA THR A 737 7.86 -15.09 12.70
C THR A 737 7.72 -13.94 11.70
N LEU A 738 6.57 -13.87 11.04
CA LEU A 738 6.03 -12.71 10.34
C LEU A 738 4.76 -12.26 11.08
N THR A 739 4.51 -10.95 11.11
CA THR A 739 3.19 -10.38 11.40
C THR A 739 2.64 -9.78 10.11
N ASP A 740 1.42 -10.14 9.72
CA ASP A 740 0.72 -9.61 8.56
C ASP A 740 -0.80 -9.63 8.81
N ASP A 741 -1.42 -8.46 8.76
CA ASP A 741 -2.85 -8.28 9.05
C ASP A 741 -3.76 -8.82 7.92
N GLN A 742 -3.21 -9.25 6.78
CA GLN A 742 -3.95 -9.90 5.69
C GLN A 742 -4.14 -11.42 5.88
N ILE A 743 -3.64 -12.02 6.97
CA ILE A 743 -3.89 -13.43 7.32
C ILE A 743 -5.35 -13.61 7.79
N ALA A 744 -6.27 -13.68 6.82
CA ALA A 744 -7.66 -14.04 7.05
C ALA A 744 -7.87 -15.55 7.21
N SER A 745 -8.99 -15.93 7.83
CA SER A 745 -9.45 -17.32 7.92
C SER A 745 -9.55 -17.98 6.54
N GLY A 746 -9.04 -19.20 6.39
CA GLY A 746 -8.79 -19.77 5.06
C GLY A 746 -8.55 -21.28 5.01
N ARG A 747 -7.83 -21.75 3.99
CA ARG A 747 -7.57 -23.18 3.69
C ARG A 747 -6.07 -23.49 3.64
N VAL A 748 -5.66 -24.61 4.22
CA VAL A 748 -4.29 -25.16 4.04
C VAL A 748 -4.26 -26.10 2.83
N ASP A 749 -3.22 -25.98 2.00
CA ASP A 749 -2.85 -26.91 0.93
C ASP A 749 -1.34 -27.18 0.88
N LEU A 750 -0.93 -28.18 0.10
CA LEU A 750 0.47 -28.56 -0.12
C LEU A 750 0.80 -28.43 -1.61
N GLY A 751 1.91 -27.77 -1.96
CA GLY A 751 2.23 -27.46 -3.35
C GLY A 751 3.72 -27.42 -3.67
N VAL A 752 4.05 -27.48 -4.96
CA VAL A 752 5.40 -27.28 -5.48
C VAL A 752 5.43 -26.11 -6.45
N PHE A 753 6.48 -25.32 -6.40
CA PHE A 753 6.70 -24.18 -7.28
C PHE A 753 7.94 -24.42 -8.15
N ALA A 754 7.86 -24.05 -9.43
CA ALA A 754 9.01 -24.04 -10.30
C ALA A 754 9.01 -22.80 -11.20
N ASP A 755 10.05 -21.99 -11.02
CA ASP A 755 10.51 -20.92 -11.92
C ASP A 755 10.98 -21.44 -13.31
N GLY A 756 10.95 -22.77 -13.50
CA GLY A 756 11.26 -23.44 -14.77
C GLY A 756 10.39 -24.68 -14.99
N ASP A 757 10.88 -25.61 -15.82
CA ASP A 757 10.06 -26.72 -16.31
C ASP A 757 9.62 -27.73 -15.23
N ARG A 758 10.43 -27.96 -14.18
CA ARG A 758 10.23 -29.12 -13.28
C ARG A 758 10.62 -28.86 -11.82
N ALA A 759 9.62 -28.85 -10.93
CA ALA A 759 9.81 -29.06 -9.49
C ALA A 759 9.30 -30.44 -9.07
N SER A 760 9.84 -30.97 -7.97
CA SER A 760 9.39 -32.24 -7.39
C SER A 760 9.70 -32.33 -5.90
N ALA A 761 8.74 -32.82 -5.12
CA ALA A 761 8.89 -33.04 -3.68
C ALA A 761 7.94 -34.11 -3.15
N SER A 762 8.15 -34.50 -1.90
CA SER A 762 7.25 -35.36 -1.12
C SER A 762 6.95 -34.76 0.25
N PHE A 763 5.70 -34.90 0.68
CA PHE A 763 5.19 -34.44 1.97
C PHE A 763 4.75 -35.64 2.79
N THR A 764 5.42 -35.90 3.92
CA THR A 764 5.10 -37.01 4.83
C THR A 764 4.74 -36.52 6.23
N ARG A 765 4.04 -37.37 6.99
CA ARG A 765 3.64 -37.11 8.38
C ARG A 765 2.83 -35.83 8.59
N THR A 766 2.17 -35.31 7.54
CA THR A 766 1.41 -34.06 7.63
C THR A 766 0.27 -34.16 8.64
N ARG A 767 0.23 -33.20 9.57
CA ARG A 767 -0.77 -33.06 10.63
C ARG A 767 -1.23 -31.60 10.70
N LEU A 768 -2.51 -31.42 11.02
CA LEU A 768 -3.15 -30.10 11.10
C LEU A 768 -4.02 -30.04 12.36
N TRP A 769 -3.88 -28.94 13.10
CA TRP A 769 -4.67 -28.62 14.29
C TRP A 769 -5.29 -27.22 14.12
N SER A 770 -6.47 -27.03 14.68
CA SER A 770 -7.18 -25.73 14.70
C SER A 770 -7.84 -25.52 16.07
N PRO A 771 -8.33 -24.32 16.40
CA PRO A 771 -9.35 -24.13 17.42
C PRO A 771 -10.55 -25.07 17.19
N ALA A 772 -11.29 -25.33 18.27
CA ALA A 772 -12.51 -26.15 18.30
C ALA A 772 -13.78 -25.29 18.23
#